data_AF-A0A498MAJ1-F1
#
_entry.id   AF-A0A498MAJ1-F1
#
_cell.length_a   1.000
_cell.length_b   1.000
_cell.length_c   1.000
_cell.angle_alpha   90.00
_cell.angle_beta   90.00
_cell.angle_gamma   90.00
#
_symmetry.space_group_name_H-M   'P 1'
#
loop_
_entity.id
_entity.type
_entity.pdbx_description
1 polymer ?
#
loop_
_entity_poly.entity_id
_entity_poly.type
_entity_poly.pdbx_seq_one_letter_code
_entity_poly.pdbx_strand_id
1 'polypeptide(L)'
;MRADFNIMKDLASHTRLSPEQRESRINRLISNINRNADVQNELTTWGLSFENRLLSLNGRVLPSERIIQGGRAYEYNPWTADWTKEMRGLPLISCMSLDNWLMFYTRRNADVAQSLLQTLNKVSGPMGIRMQRAVMIEYEDRQESLLRALQQNVARETQMVVVILPTNRKDKYDCVKKYLCVDCPTPSQCVVSRTISKPQALMTVATKIALQMNCKMGGELWSVEIPLRQLMIVGIDCYHDTAAGKRSIGALVASLNQGMSRKHQTTNRVAYKMTSSSQSFLLKLFVFLAALKAYLKYNNSLPSRIIVYRDGVGDGMLRSVVDYEVPQIMQSIKTMGQDYEPKLSVVVVKKRISSRFFARIDGKIANPPPGTVIDTEVTRPEWYDFFIVSQAVRFGCVAPTHYNVVFDNSGLKPDHMQRLTYKLCHMYYNWQGIVRVPAPCQYAHKLAFLGRQSASEDGGVTVSMERDGFMQDFFRKVEEIRGVIGKISSLVNEVKKKHSVILSAPNPDETGRITTNEELEEMLETGNPSIFISDIISDSQITRQALNEIESRHKDILRLESSIKELHDMFVDMAMLVETQGEMIDNIEKNVNNAVEYVGQAKVETKKAVRYQTQARRKYIILALIVLVVLAVIALIVGLSVGLSVKTTTNSASSSSNAANPV
;
A
#
# COMPACT_ATOMS: atom_id res chain seq x y z
N MET A 1 -10.58 8.97 -18.49
CA MET A 1 -10.10 9.85 -17.39
C MET A 1 -9.12 9.16 -16.46
N ARG A 2 -9.52 8.15 -15.64
CA ARG A 2 -8.64 7.52 -14.61
C ARG A 2 -7.33 6.90 -15.14
N ALA A 3 -7.27 6.48 -16.40
CA ALA A 3 -6.06 5.91 -17.02
C ALA A 3 -5.12 6.96 -17.64
N ASP A 4 -5.57 8.22 -17.76
CA ASP A 4 -4.80 9.31 -18.35
C ASP A 4 -4.05 10.07 -17.25
N PHE A 5 -2.72 9.91 -17.24
CA PHE A 5 -1.86 10.53 -16.25
C PHE A 5 -1.86 12.06 -16.30
N ASN A 6 -2.02 12.66 -17.49
CA ASN A 6 -1.97 14.11 -17.64
C ASN A 6 -3.21 14.75 -17.01
N ILE A 7 -4.39 14.20 -17.30
CA ILE A 7 -5.65 14.66 -16.69
C ILE A 7 -5.60 14.52 -15.17
N MET A 8 -5.07 13.40 -14.66
CA MET A 8 -4.98 13.17 -13.22
C MET A 8 -3.96 14.09 -12.54
N LYS A 9 -2.86 14.44 -13.22
CA LYS A 9 -1.89 15.44 -12.75
C LYS A 9 -2.51 16.84 -12.69
N ASP A 10 -3.24 17.24 -13.72
CA ASP A 10 -3.91 18.54 -13.77
C ASP A 10 -5.01 18.63 -12.70
N LEU A 11 -5.84 17.59 -12.57
CA LEU A 11 -6.85 17.50 -11.51
C LEU A 11 -6.22 17.56 -10.12
N ALA A 12 -5.08 16.89 -9.92
CA ALA A 12 -4.33 16.91 -8.67
C ALA A 12 -3.88 18.34 -8.29
N SER A 13 -3.51 19.17 -9.25
CA SER A 13 -3.12 20.57 -8.98
C SER A 13 -4.26 21.41 -8.38
N HIS A 14 -5.51 21.11 -8.73
CA HIS A 14 -6.69 21.82 -8.23
C HIS A 14 -7.29 21.22 -6.96
N THR A 15 -7.07 19.92 -6.72
CA THR A 15 -7.68 19.16 -5.62
C THR A 15 -6.74 18.95 -4.43
N ARG A 16 -5.42 18.99 -4.63
CA ARG A 16 -4.40 18.87 -3.56
C ARG A 16 -4.18 20.21 -2.85
N LEU A 17 -5.15 20.62 -2.05
CA LEU A 17 -5.04 21.81 -1.22
C LEU A 17 -4.03 21.60 -0.09
N SER A 18 -3.15 22.58 0.14
CA SER A 18 -2.29 22.61 1.33
C SER A 18 -3.13 22.71 2.63
N PRO A 19 -2.56 22.38 3.80
CA PRO A 19 -3.23 22.56 5.09
C PRO A 19 -3.85 23.96 5.27
N GLU A 20 -3.08 25.01 4.96
CA GLU A 20 -3.51 26.41 5.08
C GLU A 20 -4.63 26.74 4.09
N GLN A 21 -4.50 26.30 2.84
CA GLN A 21 -5.53 26.51 1.82
C GLN A 21 -6.83 25.80 2.18
N ARG A 22 -6.75 24.57 2.71
CA ARG A 22 -7.92 23.79 3.11
C ARG A 22 -8.60 24.42 4.31
N GLU A 23 -7.84 24.80 5.33
CA GLU A 23 -8.39 25.48 6.51
C GLU A 23 -9.07 26.80 6.12
N SER A 24 -8.42 27.62 5.28
CA SER A 24 -9.01 28.86 4.76
C SER A 24 -10.33 28.62 4.02
N ARG A 25 -10.43 27.57 3.19
CA ARG A 25 -11.69 27.21 2.50
C ARG A 25 -12.78 26.76 3.47
N ILE A 26 -12.44 25.99 4.50
CA ILE A 26 -13.42 25.56 5.53
C ILE A 26 -13.89 26.78 6.33
N ASN A 27 -12.98 27.66 6.76
CA ASN A 27 -13.33 28.89 7.46
C ASN A 27 -14.20 29.82 6.60
N ARG A 28 -13.94 29.90 5.29
CA ARG A 28 -14.81 30.63 4.35
C ARG A 28 -16.20 30.01 4.27
N LEU A 29 -16.31 28.68 4.25
CA LEU A 29 -17.60 27.99 4.25
C LEU A 29 -18.39 28.28 5.54
N ILE A 30 -17.75 28.17 6.71
CA ILE A 30 -18.35 28.51 8.01
C ILE A 30 -18.82 29.97 8.01
N SER A 31 -17.97 30.90 7.55
CA SER A 31 -18.36 32.31 7.45
C SER A 31 -19.52 32.54 6.48
N ASN A 32 -19.64 31.79 5.39
CA ASN A 32 -20.75 31.93 4.47
C ASN A 32 -22.06 31.41 5.08
N ILE A 33 -22.01 30.28 5.79
CA ILE A 33 -23.14 29.71 6.53
C ILE A 33 -23.63 30.69 7.60
N ASN A 34 -22.70 31.30 8.34
CA ASN A 34 -23.04 32.23 9.43
C ASN A 34 -23.50 33.61 8.95
N ARG A 35 -23.17 33.99 7.71
CA ARG A 35 -23.65 35.25 7.10
C ARG A 35 -25.00 35.11 6.39
N ASN A 36 -25.42 33.89 6.05
CA ASN A 36 -26.66 33.68 5.33
C ASN A 36 -27.85 33.67 6.31
N ALA A 37 -28.68 34.71 6.22
CA ALA A 37 -29.84 34.89 7.10
C ALA A 37 -30.84 33.73 7.01
N ASP A 38 -31.06 33.16 5.82
CA ASP A 38 -32.01 32.05 5.64
C ASP A 38 -31.54 30.80 6.40
N VAL A 39 -30.23 30.52 6.34
CA VAL A 39 -29.63 29.38 7.06
C VAL A 39 -29.67 29.61 8.57
N GLN A 40 -29.41 30.83 9.04
CA GLN A 40 -29.47 31.14 10.47
C GLN A 40 -30.89 31.07 11.01
N ASN A 41 -31.89 31.53 10.25
CA ASN A 41 -33.30 31.43 10.61
C ASN A 41 -33.73 29.97 10.76
N GLU A 42 -33.34 29.10 9.81
CA GLU A 42 -33.61 27.66 9.92
C GLU A 42 -32.93 27.07 11.16
N LEU A 43 -31.62 27.28 11.33
CA LEU A 43 -30.87 26.74 12.49
C LEU A 43 -31.47 27.19 13.83
N THR A 44 -31.85 28.47 13.94
CA THR A 44 -32.46 29.03 15.15
C THR A 44 -33.82 28.40 15.44
N THR A 45 -34.60 28.09 14.41
CA THR A 45 -35.89 27.39 14.54
C THR A 45 -35.70 26.01 15.20
N TRP A 46 -34.58 25.34 14.93
CA TRP A 46 -34.20 24.07 15.55
C TRP A 46 -33.40 24.21 16.85
N GLY A 47 -33.11 25.44 17.31
CA GLY A 47 -32.26 25.70 18.48
C GLY A 47 -30.79 25.31 18.27
N LEU A 48 -30.34 25.25 17.02
CA LEU A 48 -28.99 24.85 16.63
C LEU A 48 -28.13 26.07 16.25
N SER A 49 -26.82 25.93 16.38
CA SER A 49 -25.85 26.90 15.86
C SER A 49 -24.55 26.20 15.48
N PHE A 50 -23.82 26.78 14.51
CA PHE A 50 -22.49 26.31 14.14
C PHE A 50 -21.42 27.13 14.86
N GLU A 51 -20.38 26.45 15.33
CA GLU A 51 -19.23 27.12 15.92
C GLU A 51 -18.40 27.88 14.86
N ASN A 52 -17.84 29.03 15.25
CA ASN A 52 -17.07 29.92 14.36
C ASN A 52 -15.61 29.49 14.16
N ARG A 53 -15.18 28.40 14.81
CA ARG A 53 -13.81 27.91 14.79
C ARG A 53 -13.81 26.41 14.57
N LEU A 54 -12.72 25.92 13.99
CA LEU A 54 -12.48 24.49 13.91
C LEU A 54 -12.27 23.93 15.32
N LEU A 55 -12.76 22.71 15.53
CA LEU A 55 -12.56 21.96 16.76
C LEU A 55 -11.06 21.85 17.08
N SER A 56 -10.68 22.26 18.29
CA SER A 56 -9.32 22.17 18.80
C SER A 56 -9.23 20.99 19.75
N LEU A 57 -8.45 19.98 19.38
CA LEU A 57 -8.29 18.75 20.13
C LEU A 57 -6.81 18.46 20.42
N ASN A 58 -6.55 17.64 21.43
CA ASN A 58 -5.20 17.19 21.76
C ASN A 58 -4.90 15.83 21.11
N GLY A 59 -3.90 15.79 20.24
CA GLY A 59 -3.33 14.55 19.71
C GLY A 59 -2.03 14.17 20.42
N ARG A 60 -1.60 12.92 20.28
CA ARG A 60 -0.28 12.45 20.74
C ARG A 60 0.57 12.04 19.55
N VAL A 61 1.88 12.22 19.62
CA VAL A 61 2.80 11.72 18.59
C VAL A 61 3.52 10.50 19.13
N LEU A 62 3.37 9.36 18.46
CA LEU A 62 4.08 8.13 18.83
C LEU A 62 5.59 8.28 18.58
N PRO A 63 6.43 7.63 19.40
CA PRO A 63 7.87 7.66 19.20
C PRO A 63 8.25 6.98 17.88
N SER A 64 9.32 7.47 17.26
CA SER A 64 9.85 6.90 16.03
C SER A 64 10.43 5.51 16.27
N GLU A 65 10.30 4.65 15.27
CA GLU A 65 10.74 3.27 15.34
C GLU A 65 12.17 3.11 14.81
N ARG A 66 12.92 2.15 15.34
CA ARG A 66 14.24 1.80 14.81
C ARG A 66 14.07 0.73 13.74
N ILE A 67 14.71 0.94 12.59
CA ILE A 67 14.72 -0.03 11.51
C ILE A 67 15.92 -0.94 11.69
N ILE A 68 15.68 -2.25 11.69
CA ILE A 68 16.70 -3.27 11.85
C ILE A 68 17.01 -3.88 10.48
N GLN A 69 18.27 -3.94 10.10
CA GLN A 69 18.75 -4.53 8.84
C GLN A 69 20.15 -5.11 9.04
N GLY A 70 20.40 -6.33 8.58
CA GLY A 70 21.73 -6.94 8.61
C GLY A 70 22.38 -6.97 10.01
N GLY A 71 21.57 -7.11 11.07
CA GLY A 71 22.02 -7.08 12.46
C GLY A 71 22.30 -5.69 13.06
N ARG A 72 22.14 -4.61 12.28
CA ARG A 72 22.26 -3.22 12.74
C ARG A 72 20.88 -2.59 12.90
N ALA A 73 20.74 -1.69 13.86
CA ALA A 73 19.56 -0.85 14.02
C ALA A 73 19.96 0.61 13.72
N TYR A 74 19.13 1.32 12.97
CA TYR A 74 19.32 2.73 12.68
C TYR A 74 18.02 3.52 12.85
N GLU A 75 18.20 4.82 13.10
CA GLU A 75 17.13 5.80 13.17
C GLU A 75 16.95 6.46 11.80
N TYR A 76 15.76 7.01 11.57
CA TYR A 76 15.42 7.75 10.37
C TYR A 76 14.79 9.08 10.76
N ASN A 77 14.74 10.05 9.83
CA ASN A 77 14.11 11.33 10.11
C ASN A 77 12.57 11.17 10.21
N PRO A 78 11.95 11.42 11.39
CA PRO A 78 10.53 11.18 11.62
C PRO A 78 9.60 12.03 10.74
N TRP A 79 10.02 13.24 10.38
CA TRP A 79 9.24 14.16 9.56
C TRP A 79 9.15 13.70 8.10
N THR A 80 10.22 13.10 7.59
CA THR A 80 10.25 12.56 6.22
C THR A 80 9.76 11.13 6.14
N ALA A 81 9.79 10.38 7.26
CA ALA A 81 9.33 9.00 7.36
C ALA A 81 9.88 8.07 6.25
N ASP A 82 11.15 8.25 5.88
CA ASP A 82 11.86 7.54 4.81
C ASP A 82 13.24 7.14 5.30
N TRP A 83 13.66 5.91 4.96
CA TRP A 83 14.97 5.37 5.32
C TRP A 83 15.75 4.83 4.11
N THR A 84 15.49 5.37 2.91
CA THR A 84 16.12 4.91 1.66
C THR A 84 17.64 5.11 1.69
N LYS A 85 18.13 6.16 2.37
CA LYS A 85 19.56 6.49 2.41
C LYS A 85 20.31 5.56 3.36
N GLU A 86 19.69 5.26 4.49
CA GLU A 86 20.18 4.47 5.60
C GLU A 86 20.34 3.00 5.21
N MET A 87 19.47 2.49 4.33
CA MET A 87 19.56 1.12 3.80
C MET A 87 20.69 0.89 2.79
N ARG A 88 21.32 1.95 2.27
CA ARG A 88 22.21 1.84 1.12
C ARG A 88 23.51 1.12 1.49
N GLY A 89 23.83 0.04 0.78
CA GLY A 89 25.10 -0.68 0.94
C GLY A 89 25.16 -1.55 2.20
N LEU A 90 24.02 -1.81 2.84
CA LEU A 90 23.93 -2.73 3.97
C LEU A 90 23.38 -4.10 3.54
N PRO A 91 23.87 -5.20 4.15
CA PRO A 91 23.32 -6.52 3.90
C PRO A 91 21.88 -6.62 4.40
N LEU A 92 21.06 -7.43 3.73
CA LEU A 92 19.67 -7.66 4.12
C LEU A 92 19.60 -8.65 5.29
N ILE A 93 18.43 -8.73 5.96
CA ILE A 93 18.20 -9.69 7.06
C ILE A 93 18.30 -11.13 6.54
N SER A 94 17.61 -11.43 5.44
CA SER A 94 17.61 -12.75 4.82
C SER A 94 17.71 -12.60 3.31
N CYS A 95 18.75 -13.19 2.74
CA CYS A 95 19.04 -13.15 1.31
C CYS A 95 18.78 -14.52 0.68
N MET A 96 18.07 -14.54 -0.43
CA MET A 96 17.88 -15.73 -1.25
C MET A 96 18.91 -15.73 -2.38
N SER A 97 19.65 -16.82 -2.57
CA SER A 97 20.53 -16.96 -3.74
C SER A 97 19.72 -17.14 -5.02
N LEU A 98 20.21 -16.55 -6.11
CA LEU A 98 19.66 -16.68 -7.45
C LEU A 98 20.69 -17.35 -8.34
N ASP A 99 20.62 -18.68 -8.39
CA ASP A 99 21.53 -19.55 -9.11
C ASP A 99 20.96 -19.91 -10.50
N ASN A 100 19.66 -20.20 -10.59
CA ASN A 100 18.97 -20.52 -11.84
C ASN A 100 17.77 -19.59 -12.07
N TRP A 101 17.96 -18.56 -12.91
CA TRP A 101 16.92 -17.59 -13.21
C TRP A 101 17.01 -17.09 -14.65
N LEU A 102 15.86 -16.69 -15.19
CA LEU A 102 15.70 -16.34 -16.60
C LEU A 102 15.40 -14.85 -16.75
N MET A 103 15.91 -14.23 -17.82
CA MET A 103 15.57 -12.86 -18.21
C MET A 103 15.08 -12.81 -19.65
N PHE A 104 13.79 -12.53 -19.82
CA PHE A 104 13.13 -12.38 -21.10
C PHE A 104 13.20 -10.93 -21.57
N TYR A 105 13.59 -10.73 -22.83
CA TYR A 105 13.69 -9.41 -23.45
C TYR A 105 13.31 -9.47 -24.93
N THR A 106 12.95 -8.33 -25.52
CA THR A 106 12.76 -8.23 -26.98
C THR A 106 14.06 -7.77 -27.63
N ARG A 107 14.29 -8.12 -28.91
CA ARG A 107 15.50 -7.75 -29.66
C ARG A 107 15.91 -6.28 -29.48
N ARG A 108 14.96 -5.36 -29.57
CA ARG A 108 15.17 -3.92 -29.40
C ARG A 108 15.62 -3.46 -28.01
N ASN A 109 15.42 -4.31 -26.99
CA ASN A 109 15.77 -4.03 -25.60
C ASN A 109 17.01 -4.82 -25.14
N ALA A 110 17.76 -5.46 -26.04
CA ALA A 110 18.91 -6.29 -25.68
C ALA A 110 19.96 -5.52 -24.84
N ASP A 111 20.35 -4.32 -25.29
CA ASP A 111 21.34 -3.49 -24.58
C ASP A 111 20.86 -3.06 -23.19
N VAL A 112 19.56 -2.73 -23.09
CA VAL A 112 18.92 -2.32 -21.84
C VAL A 112 18.83 -3.50 -20.88
N ALA A 113 18.54 -4.71 -21.38
CA ALA A 113 18.52 -5.94 -20.60
C ALA A 113 19.91 -6.28 -20.05
N GLN A 114 20.93 -6.18 -20.90
CA GLN A 114 22.31 -6.41 -20.51
C GLN A 114 22.79 -5.39 -19.46
N SER A 115 22.44 -4.11 -19.65
CA SER A 115 22.73 -3.04 -18.69
C SER A 115 22.05 -3.28 -17.33
N LEU A 116 20.80 -3.75 -17.34
CA LEU A 116 20.09 -4.13 -16.13
C LEU A 116 20.77 -5.31 -15.43
N LEU A 117 21.12 -6.37 -16.16
CA LEU A 117 21.79 -7.55 -15.61
C LEU A 117 23.14 -7.19 -14.94
N GLN A 118 23.95 -6.37 -15.60
CA GLN A 118 25.20 -5.86 -15.04
C GLN A 118 24.96 -5.03 -13.77
N THR A 119 23.96 -4.16 -13.80
CA THR A 119 23.64 -3.31 -12.64
C THR A 119 23.07 -4.12 -11.48
N LEU A 120 22.24 -5.14 -11.74
CA LEU A 120 21.72 -6.06 -10.73
C LEU A 120 22.86 -6.79 -10.01
N ASN A 121 23.83 -7.32 -10.75
CA ASN A 121 25.03 -7.93 -10.17
C ASN A 121 25.85 -6.96 -9.32
N LYS A 122 25.91 -5.68 -9.70
CA LYS A 122 26.62 -4.65 -8.94
C LYS A 122 25.92 -4.31 -7.61
N VAL A 123 24.59 -4.25 -7.60
CA VAL A 123 23.83 -3.86 -6.39
C VAL A 123 23.53 -5.04 -5.47
N SER A 124 23.52 -6.27 -5.97
CA SER A 124 23.23 -7.49 -5.20
C SER A 124 24.34 -7.83 -4.20
N GLY A 125 25.61 -7.61 -4.56
CA GLY A 125 26.77 -7.91 -3.71
C GLY A 125 26.71 -7.24 -2.33
N PRO A 126 26.62 -5.89 -2.25
CA PRO A 126 26.50 -5.18 -0.97
C PRO A 126 25.25 -5.56 -0.16
N MET A 127 24.19 -6.04 -0.81
CA MET A 127 22.98 -6.53 -0.15
C MET A 127 23.14 -7.95 0.44
N GLY A 128 24.19 -8.68 0.06
CA GLY A 128 24.36 -10.09 0.43
C GLY A 128 23.62 -11.08 -0.48
N ILE A 129 23.03 -10.60 -1.59
CA ILE A 129 22.34 -11.46 -2.55
C ILE A 129 23.38 -12.06 -3.50
N ARG A 130 23.61 -13.38 -3.42
CA ARG A 130 24.41 -14.11 -4.41
C ARG A 130 23.57 -14.28 -5.69
N MET A 131 24.01 -13.67 -6.78
CA MET A 131 23.29 -13.69 -8.06
C MET A 131 24.21 -14.24 -9.16
N GLN A 132 23.88 -15.41 -9.68
CA GLN A 132 24.51 -15.96 -10.88
C GLN A 132 24.01 -15.22 -12.13
N ARG A 133 24.72 -15.38 -13.24
CA ARG A 133 24.32 -14.77 -14.51
C ARG A 133 23.00 -15.38 -15.00
N ALA A 134 22.01 -14.53 -15.27
CA ALA A 134 20.74 -14.95 -15.85
C ALA A 134 20.92 -15.61 -17.23
N VAL A 135 20.07 -16.58 -17.53
CA VAL A 135 19.88 -17.05 -18.90
C VAL A 135 19.01 -16.02 -19.65
N MET A 136 19.57 -15.46 -20.71
CA MET A 136 18.96 -14.38 -21.49
C MET A 136 18.13 -14.99 -22.62
N ILE A 137 16.82 -14.72 -22.65
CA ILE A 137 15.89 -15.30 -23.63
C ILE A 137 15.25 -14.17 -24.43
N GLU A 138 15.48 -14.19 -25.74
CA GLU A 138 14.83 -13.27 -26.67
C GLU A 138 13.42 -13.75 -27.01
N TYR A 139 12.47 -12.82 -27.05
CA TYR A 139 11.11 -13.08 -27.53
C TYR A 139 10.64 -11.95 -28.47
N GLU A 140 9.73 -12.28 -29.39
CA GLU A 140 9.09 -11.27 -30.25
C GLU A 140 8.04 -10.48 -29.48
N ASP A 141 7.82 -9.21 -29.82
CA ASP A 141 6.96 -8.30 -29.05
C ASP A 141 5.43 -8.55 -29.21
N ARG A 142 5.02 -9.81 -29.25
CA ARG A 142 3.64 -10.31 -29.30
C ARG A 142 3.33 -11.13 -28.05
N GLN A 143 2.09 -11.09 -27.59
CA GLN A 143 1.65 -11.80 -26.38
C GLN A 143 1.84 -13.32 -26.52
N GLU A 144 1.42 -13.90 -27.66
CA GLU A 144 1.55 -15.34 -27.92
C GLU A 144 3.01 -15.79 -27.95
N SER A 145 3.89 -15.03 -28.61
CA SER A 145 5.32 -15.32 -28.67
C SER A 145 5.96 -15.29 -27.28
N LEU A 146 5.60 -14.32 -26.44
CA LEU A 146 6.04 -14.26 -25.04
C LEU A 146 5.55 -15.47 -24.24
N LEU A 147 4.28 -15.86 -24.40
CA LEU A 147 3.73 -17.03 -23.70
C LEU A 147 4.42 -18.33 -24.12
N ARG A 148 4.64 -18.53 -25.42
CA ARG A 148 5.37 -19.70 -25.94
C ARG A 148 6.81 -19.73 -25.41
N ALA A 149 7.49 -18.59 -25.39
CA ALA A 149 8.84 -18.49 -24.85
C ALA A 149 8.89 -18.86 -23.36
N LEU A 150 7.91 -18.41 -22.56
CA LEU A 150 7.77 -18.81 -21.16
C LEU A 150 7.56 -20.33 -21.04
N GLN A 151 6.62 -20.89 -21.81
CA GLN A 151 6.29 -22.32 -21.77
C GLN A 151 7.46 -23.23 -22.16
N GLN A 152 8.32 -22.79 -23.09
CA GLN A 152 9.45 -23.57 -23.58
C GLN A 152 10.66 -23.55 -22.64
N ASN A 153 10.85 -22.47 -21.88
CA ASN A 153 12.10 -22.24 -21.15
C ASN A 153 11.95 -22.29 -19.62
N VAL A 154 10.75 -22.04 -19.08
CA VAL A 154 10.53 -22.06 -17.63
C VAL A 154 10.38 -23.50 -17.18
N ALA A 155 11.42 -24.03 -16.53
CA ALA A 155 11.44 -25.35 -15.92
C ALA A 155 11.11 -25.29 -14.41
N ARG A 156 10.83 -26.44 -13.77
CA ARG A 156 10.44 -26.52 -12.35
C ARG A 156 11.54 -26.04 -11.40
N GLU A 157 12.79 -26.16 -11.81
CA GLU A 157 13.99 -25.72 -11.10
C GLU A 157 14.28 -24.22 -11.27
N THR A 158 13.50 -23.51 -12.10
CA THR A 158 13.65 -22.06 -12.29
C THR A 158 13.27 -21.34 -11.02
N GLN A 159 14.21 -20.60 -10.43
CA GLN A 159 13.95 -19.88 -9.18
C GLN A 159 13.16 -18.59 -9.44
N MET A 160 13.47 -17.86 -10.50
CA MET A 160 12.77 -16.62 -10.85
C MET A 160 12.81 -16.33 -12.35
N VAL A 161 11.75 -15.66 -12.82
CA VAL A 161 11.65 -15.13 -14.18
C VAL A 161 11.56 -13.60 -14.15
N VAL A 162 12.47 -12.92 -14.84
CA VAL A 162 12.43 -11.47 -15.09
C VAL A 162 11.98 -11.23 -16.53
N VAL A 163 10.98 -10.36 -16.74
CA VAL A 163 10.45 -10.05 -18.08
C VAL A 163 10.54 -8.55 -18.35
N ILE A 164 11.32 -8.16 -19.36
CA ILE A 164 11.45 -6.78 -19.81
C ILE A 164 10.39 -6.47 -20.85
N LEU A 165 9.35 -5.78 -20.42
CA LEU A 165 8.23 -5.37 -21.26
C LEU A 165 8.58 -4.05 -21.98
N PRO A 166 8.41 -3.96 -23.31
CA PRO A 166 8.74 -2.71 -24.01
C PRO A 166 7.82 -1.54 -23.67
N THR A 167 6.57 -1.82 -23.29
CA THR A 167 5.54 -0.83 -22.95
C THR A 167 4.80 -1.25 -21.67
N ASN A 168 3.96 -0.37 -21.12
CA ASN A 168 3.08 -0.65 -19.98
C ASN A 168 1.77 -1.34 -20.39
N ARG A 169 1.72 -1.94 -21.58
CA ARG A 169 0.56 -2.68 -22.08
C ARG A 169 0.19 -3.83 -21.15
N LYS A 170 -1.08 -3.88 -20.78
CA LYS A 170 -1.58 -4.75 -19.72
C LYS A 170 -1.72 -6.21 -20.15
N ASP A 171 -2.09 -6.48 -21.40
CA ASP A 171 -2.26 -7.82 -21.98
C ASP A 171 -1.04 -8.72 -21.79
N LYS A 172 0.18 -8.20 -22.05
CA LYS A 172 1.43 -8.96 -21.86
C LYS A 172 1.72 -9.21 -20.39
N TYR A 173 1.51 -8.20 -19.54
CA TYR A 173 1.72 -8.32 -18.10
C TYR A 173 0.78 -9.38 -17.51
N ASP A 174 -0.51 -9.31 -17.85
CA ASP A 174 -1.53 -10.23 -17.37
C ASP A 174 -1.25 -11.65 -17.87
N CYS A 175 -0.80 -11.83 -19.11
CA CYS A 175 -0.38 -13.12 -19.65
C CYS A 175 0.78 -13.76 -18.87
N VAL A 176 1.84 -12.99 -18.59
CA VAL A 176 2.98 -13.44 -17.76
C VAL A 176 2.49 -13.86 -16.37
N LYS A 177 1.62 -13.05 -15.75
CA LYS A 177 1.10 -13.33 -14.40
C LYS A 177 0.12 -14.49 -14.36
N LYS A 178 -0.71 -14.68 -15.38
CA LYS A 178 -1.61 -15.84 -15.50
C LYS A 178 -0.78 -17.12 -15.55
N TYR A 179 0.16 -17.20 -16.49
CA TYR A 179 0.99 -18.39 -16.65
C TYR A 179 1.86 -18.69 -15.42
N LEU A 180 2.64 -17.71 -14.94
CA LEU A 180 3.63 -17.94 -13.87
C LEU A 180 3.03 -17.98 -12.45
N CYS A 181 1.75 -17.66 -12.27
CA CYS A 181 1.09 -17.80 -10.97
C CYS A 181 0.04 -18.91 -10.92
N VAL A 182 -0.41 -19.43 -12.08
CA VAL A 182 -1.45 -20.48 -12.16
C VAL A 182 -0.87 -21.76 -12.76
N ASP A 183 -0.38 -21.68 -13.99
CA ASP A 183 0.00 -22.88 -14.77
C ASP A 183 1.39 -23.41 -14.40
N CYS A 184 2.36 -22.50 -14.20
CA CYS A 184 3.73 -22.82 -13.81
C CYS A 184 4.17 -21.89 -12.66
N PRO A 185 3.80 -22.19 -11.40
CA PRO A 185 4.05 -21.32 -10.25
C PRO A 185 5.54 -20.99 -10.05
N THR A 186 5.97 -19.84 -10.56
CA THR A 186 7.35 -19.35 -10.48
C THR A 186 7.35 -17.85 -10.15
N PRO A 187 8.09 -17.41 -9.12
CA PRO A 187 8.24 -15.98 -8.82
C PRO A 187 8.66 -15.17 -10.05
N SER A 188 7.97 -14.05 -10.30
CA SER A 188 8.20 -13.26 -11.51
C SER A 188 8.26 -11.75 -11.29
N GLN A 189 9.17 -11.10 -12.02
CA GLN A 189 9.42 -9.66 -12.00
C GLN A 189 9.27 -9.06 -13.40
N CYS A 190 8.23 -8.26 -13.61
CA CYS A 190 8.08 -7.50 -14.86
C CYS A 190 8.73 -6.13 -14.71
N VAL A 191 9.46 -5.67 -15.74
CA VAL A 191 10.13 -4.37 -15.77
C VAL A 191 9.81 -3.69 -17.10
N VAL A 192 9.27 -2.47 -17.05
CA VAL A 192 9.01 -1.70 -18.28
C VAL A 192 10.32 -1.06 -18.76
N SER A 193 10.69 -1.28 -20.02
CA SER A 193 11.96 -0.84 -20.63
C SER A 193 12.24 0.64 -20.35
N ARG A 194 11.26 1.53 -20.56
CA ARG A 194 11.39 2.99 -20.29
C ARG A 194 11.89 3.33 -18.88
N THR A 195 11.61 2.50 -17.88
CA THR A 195 12.01 2.70 -16.48
C THR A 195 13.52 2.52 -16.29
N ILE A 196 14.14 1.67 -17.11
CA ILE A 196 15.55 1.26 -17.03
C ILE A 196 16.39 1.82 -18.19
N SER A 197 15.77 2.50 -19.17
CA SER A 197 16.48 3.14 -20.29
C SER A 197 17.33 4.35 -19.87
N LYS A 198 17.12 4.93 -18.68
CA LYS A 198 17.84 6.13 -18.21
C LYS A 198 19.04 5.73 -17.35
N PRO A 199 20.30 5.94 -17.81
CA PRO A 199 21.48 5.49 -17.07
C PRO A 199 21.61 6.11 -15.67
N GLN A 200 21.24 7.39 -15.48
CA GLN A 200 21.36 8.04 -14.17
C GLN A 200 20.45 7.43 -13.10
N ALA A 201 19.30 6.85 -13.50
CA ALA A 201 18.33 6.26 -12.59
C ALA A 201 18.49 4.75 -12.41
N LEU A 202 19.20 4.08 -13.34
CA LEU A 202 19.27 2.62 -13.44
C LEU A 202 19.73 1.96 -12.14
N MET A 203 20.74 2.51 -11.45
CA MET A 203 21.23 1.95 -10.18
C MET A 203 20.16 1.97 -9.08
N THR A 204 19.41 3.07 -8.96
CA THR A 204 18.33 3.19 -7.95
C THR A 204 17.17 2.26 -8.28
N VAL A 205 16.81 2.16 -9.57
CA VAL A 205 15.75 1.26 -10.04
C VAL A 205 16.15 -0.21 -9.85
N ALA A 206 17.37 -0.60 -10.24
CA ALA A 206 17.90 -1.94 -10.08
C ALA A 206 17.99 -2.35 -8.60
N THR A 207 18.38 -1.43 -7.72
CA THR A 207 18.36 -1.65 -6.25
C THR A 207 16.96 -2.03 -5.79
N LYS A 208 15.93 -1.26 -6.17
CA LYS A 208 14.53 -1.56 -5.80
C LYS A 208 14.03 -2.87 -6.41
N ILE A 209 14.42 -3.17 -7.66
CA ILE A 209 14.11 -4.44 -8.33
C ILE A 209 14.75 -5.61 -7.57
N ALA A 210 16.03 -5.52 -7.19
CA ALA A 210 16.74 -6.56 -6.45
C ALA A 210 16.10 -6.83 -5.07
N LEU A 211 15.70 -5.78 -4.35
CA LEU A 211 14.96 -5.90 -3.10
C LEU A 211 13.62 -6.62 -3.30
N GLN A 212 12.86 -6.23 -4.33
CA GLN A 212 11.58 -6.86 -4.65
C GLN A 212 11.75 -8.33 -5.06
N MET A 213 12.79 -8.63 -5.85
CA MET A 213 13.20 -9.97 -6.24
C MET A 213 13.47 -10.83 -5.00
N ASN A 214 14.29 -10.34 -4.07
CA ASN A 214 14.59 -11.05 -2.82
C ASN A 214 13.31 -11.37 -2.03
N CYS A 215 12.41 -10.40 -1.84
CA CYS A 215 11.13 -10.63 -1.16
C CYS A 215 10.22 -11.65 -1.85
N LYS A 216 10.18 -11.67 -3.18
CA LYS A 216 9.38 -12.64 -3.95
C LYS A 216 9.89 -14.07 -3.82
N MET A 217 11.21 -14.22 -3.63
CA MET A 217 11.84 -15.49 -3.25
C MET A 217 11.67 -15.81 -1.76
N GLY A 218 11.12 -14.89 -0.98
CA GLY A 218 10.87 -15.02 0.44
C GLY A 218 12.02 -14.60 1.35
N GLY A 219 12.98 -13.82 0.84
CA GLY A 219 13.96 -13.11 1.66
C GLY A 219 13.33 -11.93 2.42
N GLU A 220 14.09 -11.42 3.39
CA GLU A 220 13.64 -10.40 4.34
C GLU A 220 14.59 -9.21 4.28
N LEU A 221 14.03 -8.00 4.16
CA LEU A 221 14.83 -6.79 3.92
C LEU A 221 15.21 -6.10 5.23
N TRP A 222 14.20 -5.72 5.99
CA TRP A 222 14.31 -5.03 7.27
C TRP A 222 13.18 -5.46 8.20
N SER A 223 13.29 -5.09 9.46
CA SER A 223 12.27 -5.35 10.47
C SER A 223 12.19 -4.23 11.51
N VAL A 224 11.12 -4.27 12.31
CA VAL A 224 10.90 -3.42 13.48
C VAL A 224 10.66 -4.31 14.69
N GLU A 225 11.12 -3.86 15.86
CA GLU A 225 10.96 -4.59 17.11
C GLU A 225 9.49 -4.61 17.55
N ILE A 226 8.90 -5.82 17.63
CA ILE A 226 7.55 -6.06 18.14
C ILE A 226 7.65 -7.00 19.35
N PRO A 227 7.47 -6.51 20.60
CA PRO A 227 7.70 -7.27 21.82
C PRO A 227 6.51 -8.18 22.21
N LEU A 228 5.90 -8.85 21.23
CA LEU A 228 4.79 -9.79 21.43
C LEU A 228 5.23 -11.18 20.95
N ARG A 229 5.01 -12.19 21.79
CA ARG A 229 5.37 -13.59 21.49
C ARG A 229 4.20 -14.33 20.85
N GLN A 230 4.51 -15.29 19.97
CA GLN A 230 3.55 -16.14 19.27
C GLN A 230 2.38 -15.33 18.69
N LEU A 231 2.73 -14.21 18.07
CA LEU A 231 1.78 -13.29 17.44
C LEU A 231 1.64 -13.65 15.97
N MET A 232 0.39 -13.77 15.53
CA MET A 232 0.02 -13.84 14.13
C MET A 232 -0.74 -12.56 13.76
N ILE A 233 -0.19 -11.78 12.85
CA ILE A 233 -0.87 -10.64 12.24
C ILE A 233 -1.50 -11.08 10.92
N VAL A 234 -2.77 -10.73 10.72
CA VAL A 234 -3.53 -11.05 9.52
C VAL A 234 -4.02 -9.77 8.86
N GLY A 235 -3.88 -9.68 7.54
CA GLY A 235 -4.47 -8.63 6.72
C GLY A 235 -5.53 -9.22 5.79
N ILE A 236 -6.71 -8.60 5.75
CA ILE A 236 -7.82 -9.04 4.90
C ILE A 236 -8.30 -7.84 4.08
N ASP A 237 -8.37 -8.01 2.76
CA ASP A 237 -8.99 -7.03 1.85
C ASP A 237 -9.99 -7.74 0.93
N CYS A 238 -11.05 -7.02 0.55
CA CYS A 238 -12.04 -7.47 -0.41
C CYS A 238 -12.15 -6.44 -1.52
N TYR A 239 -11.79 -6.85 -2.72
CA TYR A 239 -11.98 -6.05 -3.92
C TYR A 239 -13.36 -6.34 -4.53
N HIS A 240 -14.13 -5.29 -4.83
CA HIS A 240 -15.42 -5.39 -5.52
C HIS A 240 -15.28 -4.82 -6.94
N ASP A 241 -15.60 -5.61 -7.96
CA ASP A 241 -15.65 -5.12 -9.35
C ASP A 241 -17.06 -4.60 -9.67
N THR A 242 -17.22 -3.28 -9.70
CA THR A 242 -18.47 -2.63 -10.09
C THR A 242 -18.72 -2.66 -11.60
N ALA A 243 -17.67 -2.84 -12.43
CA ALA A 243 -17.78 -2.78 -13.89
C ALA A 243 -18.11 -4.13 -14.56
N ALA A 244 -17.76 -5.26 -13.93
CA ALA A 244 -17.93 -6.61 -14.50
C ALA A 244 -18.94 -7.49 -13.73
N GLY A 245 -20.04 -6.91 -13.27
CA GLY A 245 -21.17 -7.68 -12.72
C GLY A 245 -20.96 -8.28 -11.32
N LYS A 246 -20.48 -7.51 -10.35
CA LYS A 246 -20.46 -7.85 -8.90
C LYS A 246 -19.57 -9.04 -8.49
N ARG A 247 -18.52 -9.38 -9.26
CA ARG A 247 -17.51 -10.35 -8.77
C ARG A 247 -16.65 -9.70 -7.69
N SER A 248 -16.47 -10.40 -6.57
CA SER A 248 -15.68 -9.92 -5.44
C SER A 248 -14.51 -10.85 -5.19
N ILE A 249 -13.31 -10.30 -5.01
CA ILE A 249 -12.08 -11.06 -4.79
C ILE A 249 -11.58 -10.71 -3.40
N GLY A 250 -11.61 -11.70 -2.51
CA GLY A 250 -11.00 -11.61 -1.19
C GLY A 250 -9.53 -11.99 -1.23
N ALA A 251 -8.73 -11.34 -0.41
CA ALA A 251 -7.34 -11.73 -0.16
C ALA A 251 -7.08 -11.74 1.33
N LEU A 252 -6.37 -12.78 1.78
CA LEU A 252 -5.89 -12.89 3.15
C LEU A 252 -4.37 -13.08 3.11
N VAL A 253 -3.68 -12.30 3.93
CA VAL A 253 -2.25 -12.40 4.16
C VAL A 253 -2.00 -12.59 5.64
N ALA A 254 -1.13 -13.53 5.99
CA ALA A 254 -0.78 -13.78 7.39
C ALA A 254 0.73 -13.77 7.63
N SER A 255 1.12 -13.28 8.81
CA SER A 255 2.47 -13.41 9.31
C SER A 255 2.73 -14.82 9.82
N LEU A 256 3.80 -15.44 9.32
CA LEU A 256 4.21 -16.76 9.79
C LEU A 256 5.39 -16.68 10.75
N ASN A 257 6.25 -15.67 10.60
CA ASN A 257 7.54 -15.71 11.28
C ASN A 257 7.47 -15.05 12.66
N GLN A 258 8.04 -15.73 13.65
CA GLN A 258 8.65 -15.13 14.82
C GLN A 258 10.15 -15.46 14.73
N GLY A 259 10.97 -14.49 14.29
CA GLY A 259 12.36 -14.71 13.90
C GLY A 259 13.14 -15.58 14.90
N MET A 260 13.61 -16.74 14.43
CA MET A 260 14.57 -17.58 15.16
C MET A 260 15.97 -16.98 15.03
N SER A 261 16.22 -15.88 15.72
CA SER A 261 17.53 -15.31 16.01
C SER A 261 17.30 -14.27 17.10
N ARG A 262 18.10 -14.31 18.18
CA ARG A 262 17.95 -13.49 19.39
C ARG A 262 17.41 -12.08 19.09
N LYS A 263 16.15 -11.84 19.52
CA LYS A 263 15.28 -10.64 19.32
C LYS A 263 14.31 -10.72 18.11
N HIS A 264 13.15 -11.31 18.39
CA HIS A 264 11.79 -11.13 17.86
C HIS A 264 11.62 -10.23 16.62
N GLN A 265 11.52 -10.83 15.43
CA GLN A 265 11.15 -10.15 14.17
C GLN A 265 9.96 -10.87 13.50
N THR A 266 8.97 -10.13 13.00
CA THR A 266 7.80 -10.68 12.30
C THR A 266 7.92 -10.48 10.79
N THR A 267 7.68 -11.52 9.99
CA THR A 267 7.51 -11.38 8.53
C THR A 267 6.28 -12.13 8.00
N ASN A 268 5.66 -11.53 6.99
CA ASN A 268 4.48 -12.04 6.27
C ASN A 268 4.90 -13.07 5.23
N ARG A 269 4.47 -14.32 5.42
CA ARG A 269 4.77 -15.38 4.45
C ARG A 269 3.58 -16.31 4.28
N VAL A 270 2.41 -15.83 3.90
CA VAL A 270 1.40 -16.66 3.23
C VAL A 270 0.34 -15.74 2.58
N ALA A 271 -0.02 -16.05 1.35
CA ALA A 271 -0.97 -15.32 0.52
C ALA A 271 -2.03 -16.30 0.01
N TYR A 272 -3.30 -16.07 0.35
CA TYR A 272 -4.41 -16.85 -0.18
C TYR A 272 -5.27 -15.98 -1.10
N LYS A 273 -5.52 -16.50 -2.31
CA LYS A 273 -6.37 -15.88 -3.34
C LYS A 273 -7.79 -16.43 -3.23
N MET A 274 -8.80 -15.55 -3.21
CA MET A 274 -10.19 -15.93 -3.43
C MET A 274 -10.72 -15.38 -4.75
N THR A 275 -11.29 -16.25 -5.57
CA THR A 275 -12.16 -15.87 -6.68
C THR A 275 -13.55 -16.44 -6.41
N SER A 276 -14.56 -15.60 -6.16
CA SER A 276 -15.95 -16.06 -6.20
C SER A 276 -16.93 -14.97 -6.64
N SER A 277 -17.92 -15.40 -7.42
CA SER A 277 -19.04 -14.60 -7.94
C SER A 277 -20.11 -14.30 -6.89
N SER A 278 -19.96 -14.82 -5.67
CA SER A 278 -20.91 -14.69 -4.56
C SER A 278 -20.16 -14.57 -3.23
N GLN A 279 -20.68 -13.72 -2.34
CA GLN A 279 -20.26 -13.54 -0.94
C GLN A 279 -20.48 -14.83 -0.11
N SER A 280 -19.79 -15.93 -0.40
CA SER A 280 -19.96 -17.15 0.40
C SER A 280 -19.16 -17.07 1.70
N PHE A 281 -19.89 -17.01 2.81
CA PHE A 281 -19.47 -17.13 4.22
C PHE A 281 -18.40 -18.21 4.44
N LEU A 282 -18.54 -19.36 3.78
CA LEU A 282 -17.75 -20.56 4.03
C LEU A 282 -16.30 -20.45 3.55
N LEU A 283 -16.03 -19.63 2.54
CA LEU A 283 -14.71 -19.50 1.94
C LEU A 283 -13.73 -18.81 2.91
N LYS A 284 -14.20 -17.79 3.66
CA LYS A 284 -13.37 -17.07 4.65
C LYS A 284 -12.85 -17.98 5.76
N LEU A 285 -13.66 -18.97 6.17
CA LEU A 285 -13.31 -19.97 7.18
C LEU A 285 -12.10 -20.82 6.76
N PHE A 286 -12.09 -21.30 5.51
CA PHE A 286 -11.04 -22.19 4.99
C PHE A 286 -9.69 -21.52 4.86
N VAL A 287 -9.68 -20.28 4.38
CA VAL A 287 -8.43 -19.56 4.15
C VAL A 287 -7.78 -19.15 5.48
N PHE A 288 -8.59 -18.78 6.47
CA PHE A 288 -8.07 -18.54 7.82
C PHE A 288 -7.51 -19.83 8.44
N LEU A 289 -8.20 -20.97 8.28
CA LEU A 289 -7.73 -22.27 8.74
C LEU A 289 -6.40 -22.67 8.08
N ALA A 290 -6.27 -22.45 6.77
CA ALA A 290 -5.03 -22.71 6.05
C ALA A 290 -3.88 -21.85 6.59
N ALA A 291 -4.14 -20.57 6.91
CA ALA A 291 -3.15 -19.68 7.52
C ALA A 291 -2.67 -20.20 8.88
N LEU A 292 -3.58 -20.70 9.73
CA LEU A 292 -3.24 -21.30 11.02
C LEU A 292 -2.42 -22.58 10.84
N LYS A 293 -2.78 -23.45 9.89
CA LYS A 293 -2.01 -24.66 9.55
C LYS A 293 -0.60 -24.32 9.05
N ALA A 294 -0.48 -23.28 8.22
CA ALA A 294 0.82 -22.80 7.75
C ALA A 294 1.67 -22.24 8.89
N TYR A 295 1.07 -21.50 9.82
CA TYR A 295 1.74 -21.02 11.02
C TYR A 295 2.24 -22.18 11.88
N LEU A 296 1.39 -23.19 12.11
CA LEU A 296 1.75 -24.40 12.86
C LEU A 296 2.91 -25.14 12.20
N LYS A 297 2.86 -25.34 10.88
CA LYS A 297 3.93 -25.99 10.12
C LYS A 297 5.26 -25.22 10.20
N TYR A 298 5.21 -23.89 10.25
CA TYR A 298 6.40 -23.05 10.28
C TYR A 298 7.02 -22.95 11.68
N ASN A 299 6.19 -22.79 12.73
CA ASN A 299 6.65 -22.52 14.10
C ASN A 299 6.60 -23.75 15.02
N ASN A 300 6.11 -24.90 14.53
CA ASN A 300 5.80 -26.09 15.33
C ASN A 300 4.89 -25.80 16.55
N SER A 301 4.15 -24.70 16.51
CA SER A 301 3.23 -24.26 17.56
C SER A 301 2.16 -23.34 16.96
N LEU A 302 0.98 -23.30 17.60
CA LEU A 302 -0.09 -22.38 17.23
C LEU A 302 0.14 -20.98 17.84
N PRO A 303 -0.35 -19.91 17.20
CA PRO A 303 -0.16 -18.56 17.72
C PRO A 303 -1.00 -18.32 18.99
N SER A 304 -0.38 -17.92 20.09
CA SER A 304 -1.11 -17.53 21.31
C SER A 304 -1.99 -16.28 21.12
N ARG A 305 -1.69 -15.46 20.09
CA ARG A 305 -2.37 -14.20 19.81
C ARG A 305 -2.50 -13.97 18.32
N ILE A 306 -3.68 -13.56 17.88
CA ILE A 306 -4.02 -13.24 16.50
C ILE A 306 -4.61 -11.84 16.43
N ILE A 307 -4.07 -10.98 15.57
CA ILE A 307 -4.61 -9.63 15.34
C ILE A 307 -4.92 -9.50 13.86
N VAL A 308 -6.18 -9.25 13.54
CA VAL A 308 -6.71 -9.17 12.18
C VAL A 308 -6.97 -7.72 11.82
N TYR A 309 -6.37 -7.25 10.73
CA TYR A 309 -6.65 -5.95 10.13
C TYR A 309 -7.48 -6.13 8.85
N ARG A 310 -8.72 -5.65 8.88
CA ARG A 310 -9.72 -5.78 7.80
C ARG A 310 -9.89 -4.44 7.07
N ASP A 311 -9.40 -4.33 5.84
CA ASP A 311 -9.54 -3.14 4.98
C ASP A 311 -10.76 -3.26 4.05
N GLY A 312 -11.36 -2.16 3.59
CA GLY A 312 -12.44 -2.19 2.61
C GLY A 312 -13.83 -2.42 3.21
N VAL A 313 -14.10 -1.89 4.41
CA VAL A 313 -15.41 -1.92 5.08
C VAL A 313 -15.87 -0.49 5.34
N GLY A 314 -17.06 -0.13 4.84
CA GLY A 314 -17.70 1.16 5.11
C GLY A 314 -18.41 1.21 6.47
N ASP A 315 -18.77 2.40 6.94
CA ASP A 315 -19.37 2.63 8.26
C ASP A 315 -20.65 1.80 8.50
N GLY A 316 -21.54 1.71 7.51
CA GLY A 316 -22.78 0.93 7.61
C GLY A 316 -22.58 -0.59 7.68
N MET A 317 -21.38 -1.10 7.42
CA MET A 317 -21.06 -2.53 7.38
C MET A 317 -20.26 -3.00 8.60
N LEU A 318 -19.95 -2.12 9.55
CA LEU A 318 -19.19 -2.49 10.76
C LEU A 318 -19.87 -3.59 11.57
N ARG A 319 -21.18 -3.45 11.83
CA ARG A 319 -21.97 -4.46 12.54
C ARG A 319 -21.96 -5.80 11.81
N SER A 320 -22.04 -5.79 10.48
CA SER A 320 -21.93 -7.02 9.69
C SER A 320 -20.58 -7.73 9.86
N VAL A 321 -19.47 -7.01 10.09
CA VAL A 321 -18.19 -7.65 10.39
C VAL A 321 -18.24 -8.36 11.75
N VAL A 322 -18.82 -7.70 12.76
CA VAL A 322 -19.00 -8.26 14.11
C VAL A 322 -19.92 -9.47 14.08
N ASP A 323 -21.09 -9.34 13.46
CA ASP A 323 -22.15 -10.36 13.52
C ASP A 323 -21.83 -11.59 12.65
N TYR A 324 -21.01 -11.40 11.61
CA TYR A 324 -20.75 -12.45 10.63
C TYR A 324 -19.29 -12.85 10.51
N GLU A 325 -18.35 -11.92 10.31
CA GLU A 325 -16.94 -12.28 10.04
C GLU A 325 -16.19 -12.73 11.31
N VAL A 326 -16.45 -12.09 12.46
CA VAL A 326 -15.79 -12.44 13.72
C VAL A 326 -16.16 -13.87 14.18
N PRO A 327 -17.46 -14.29 14.22
CA PRO A 327 -17.83 -15.67 14.53
C PRO A 327 -17.20 -16.70 13.59
N GLN A 328 -17.05 -16.38 12.30
CA GLN A 328 -16.36 -17.26 11.36
C GLN A 328 -14.89 -17.44 11.74
N ILE A 329 -14.18 -16.35 12.04
CA ILE A 329 -12.77 -16.41 12.46
C ILE A 329 -12.64 -17.28 13.72
N MET A 330 -13.52 -17.08 14.70
CA MET A 330 -13.55 -17.88 15.93
C MET A 330 -13.82 -19.36 15.64
N GLN A 331 -14.71 -19.67 14.69
CA GLN A 331 -14.98 -21.05 14.29
C GLN A 331 -13.77 -21.70 13.60
N SER A 332 -13.02 -20.97 12.77
CA SER A 332 -11.76 -21.48 12.18
C SER A 332 -10.73 -21.82 13.25
N ILE A 333 -10.65 -20.99 14.29
CA ILE A 333 -9.75 -21.19 15.43
C ILE A 333 -10.13 -22.47 16.18
N LYS A 334 -11.41 -22.63 16.55
CA LYS A 334 -11.92 -23.84 17.23
C LYS A 334 -11.68 -25.14 16.45
N THR A 335 -11.66 -25.05 15.11
CA THR A 335 -11.39 -26.19 14.23
C THR A 335 -9.95 -26.72 14.34
N MET A 336 -9.00 -25.92 14.85
CA MET A 336 -7.62 -26.38 15.08
C MET A 336 -7.47 -27.27 16.32
N GLY A 337 -8.41 -27.20 17.27
CA GLY A 337 -8.43 -27.98 18.50
C GLY A 337 -9.45 -27.45 19.50
N GLN A 338 -10.14 -28.34 20.21
CA GLN A 338 -11.20 -27.98 21.16
C GLN A 338 -10.67 -27.09 22.31
N ASP A 339 -9.43 -27.32 22.76
CA ASP A 339 -8.80 -26.59 23.86
C ASP A 339 -7.97 -25.37 23.40
N TYR A 340 -7.95 -25.07 22.11
CA TYR A 340 -7.15 -23.97 21.57
C TYR A 340 -7.92 -22.65 21.57
N GLU A 341 -7.60 -21.79 22.53
CA GLU A 341 -8.21 -20.47 22.69
C GLU A 341 -7.16 -19.33 22.65
N PRO A 342 -6.76 -18.87 21.45
CA PRO A 342 -5.87 -17.74 21.31
C PRO A 342 -6.59 -16.42 21.60
N LYS A 343 -5.80 -15.43 22.00
CA LYS A 343 -6.24 -14.04 22.09
C LYS A 343 -6.47 -13.48 20.69
N LEU A 344 -7.63 -12.91 20.42
CA LEU A 344 -8.07 -12.36 19.14
C LEU A 344 -8.44 -10.88 19.26
N SER A 345 -7.93 -10.07 18.33
CA SER A 345 -8.45 -8.73 18.05
C SER A 345 -8.76 -8.58 16.57
N VAL A 346 -9.88 -7.94 16.24
CA VAL A 346 -10.27 -7.61 14.87
C VAL A 346 -10.40 -6.09 14.74
N VAL A 347 -9.56 -5.51 13.89
CA VAL A 347 -9.45 -4.08 13.65
C VAL A 347 -9.86 -3.78 12.22
N VAL A 348 -10.93 -3.02 12.04
CA VAL A 348 -11.35 -2.51 10.74
C VAL A 348 -10.53 -1.27 10.40
N VAL A 349 -9.93 -1.26 9.21
CA VAL A 349 -9.07 -0.19 8.70
C VAL A 349 -9.85 0.62 7.66
N LYS A 350 -10.04 1.90 7.93
CA LYS A 350 -10.75 2.84 7.05
C LYS A 350 -9.80 3.90 6.53
N LYS A 351 -9.48 3.80 5.25
CA LYS A 351 -8.67 4.77 4.50
C LYS A 351 -9.49 5.82 3.75
N ARG A 352 -10.79 5.58 3.54
CA ARG A 352 -11.69 6.52 2.85
C ARG A 352 -12.49 7.30 3.88
N ILE A 353 -11.89 8.36 4.42
CA ILE A 353 -12.50 9.18 5.47
C ILE A 353 -12.45 10.67 5.10
N SER A 354 -13.46 11.41 5.53
CA SER A 354 -13.57 12.86 5.34
C SER A 354 -12.74 13.65 6.36
N SER A 355 -12.52 13.11 7.56
CA SER A 355 -11.75 13.75 8.62
C SER A 355 -10.36 14.17 8.16
N ARG A 356 -9.98 15.41 8.47
CA ARG A 356 -8.64 15.97 8.25
C ARG A 356 -8.19 16.67 9.52
N PHE A 357 -6.94 16.46 9.88
CA PHE A 357 -6.33 17.04 11.06
C PHE A 357 -5.19 17.96 10.65
N PHE A 358 -5.04 19.05 11.40
CA PHE A 358 -4.01 20.05 11.16
C PHE A 358 -3.25 20.27 12.45
N ALA A 359 -1.94 20.43 12.35
CA ALA A 359 -1.10 20.79 13.49
C ALA A 359 -0.74 22.27 13.41
N ARG A 360 -0.74 22.96 14.55
CA ARG A 360 -0.15 24.29 14.67
C ARG A 360 1.31 24.15 15.09
N ILE A 361 2.22 24.41 14.16
CA ILE A 361 3.67 24.32 14.36
C ILE A 361 4.24 25.72 14.09
N ASP A 362 4.93 26.31 15.06
CA ASP A 362 5.52 27.65 14.96
C ASP A 362 4.52 28.73 14.50
N GLY A 363 3.28 28.65 15.00
CA GLY A 363 2.19 29.57 14.64
C GLY A 363 1.62 29.39 13.23
N LYS A 364 2.13 28.42 12.45
CA LYS A 364 1.64 28.08 11.12
C LYS A 364 0.89 26.76 11.13
N ILE A 365 -0.06 26.65 10.22
CA ILE A 365 -0.85 25.44 10.05
C ILE A 365 -0.11 24.51 9.13
N ALA A 366 0.18 23.30 9.60
CA ALA A 366 0.92 22.31 8.87
C ALA A 366 0.22 20.95 8.96
N ASN A 367 0.70 20.01 8.15
CA ASN A 367 0.32 18.61 8.31
C ASN A 367 0.83 18.10 9.67
N PRO A 368 0.02 17.33 10.42
CA PRO A 368 0.50 16.62 11.60
C PRO A 368 1.68 15.70 11.26
N PRO A 369 2.67 15.57 12.17
CA PRO A 369 3.80 14.69 11.93
C PRO A 369 3.37 13.21 11.86
N PRO A 370 4.11 12.37 11.11
CA PRO A 370 3.94 10.92 11.15
C PRO A 370 3.99 10.38 12.59
N GLY A 371 3.06 9.48 12.92
CA GLY A 371 2.88 8.96 14.27
C GLY A 371 1.84 9.72 15.10
N THR A 372 1.21 10.79 14.58
CA THR A 372 0.12 11.48 15.28
C THR A 372 -1.08 10.54 15.44
N VAL A 373 -1.55 10.38 16.68
CA VAL A 373 -2.69 9.59 17.11
C VAL A 373 -3.74 10.49 17.72
N ILE A 374 -5.01 10.27 17.34
CA ILE A 374 -6.16 10.97 17.87
C ILE A 374 -7.20 9.92 18.26
N ASP A 375 -7.49 9.83 19.55
CA ASP A 375 -8.36 8.83 20.17
C ASP A 375 -9.40 9.47 21.11
N THR A 376 -9.58 10.78 21.04
CA THR A 376 -10.51 11.58 21.86
C THR A 376 -11.30 12.56 21.00
N GLU A 377 -12.47 12.99 21.51
CA GLU A 377 -13.39 14.01 20.97
C GLU A 377 -14.07 13.69 19.62
N VAL A 378 -13.30 13.22 18.64
CA VAL A 378 -13.76 12.91 17.27
C VAL A 378 -13.98 11.41 17.03
N THR A 379 -13.82 10.62 18.10
CA THR A 379 -14.10 9.18 18.17
C THR A 379 -15.58 8.92 18.44
N ARG A 380 -16.05 7.72 18.12
CA ARG A 380 -17.47 7.35 18.32
C ARG A 380 -17.65 6.78 19.72
N PRO A 381 -18.57 7.29 20.57
CA PRO A 381 -18.76 6.79 21.93
C PRO A 381 -19.06 5.28 22.00
N GLU A 382 -19.70 4.74 20.97
CA GLU A 382 -20.11 3.33 20.91
C GLU A 382 -19.00 2.39 20.44
N TRP A 383 -17.88 2.93 19.93
CA TRP A 383 -16.82 2.13 19.32
C TRP A 383 -15.47 2.42 19.96
N TYR A 384 -14.69 1.36 20.19
CA TYR A 384 -13.28 1.53 20.43
C TYR A 384 -12.58 1.88 19.12
N ASP A 385 -12.29 3.18 18.92
CA ASP A 385 -11.65 3.66 17.70
C ASP A 385 -10.59 4.75 17.90
N PHE A 386 -9.75 4.91 16.87
CA PHE A 386 -8.67 5.89 16.87
C PHE A 386 -8.23 6.22 15.44
N PHE A 387 -7.60 7.38 15.26
CA PHE A 387 -6.99 7.80 14.02
C PHE A 387 -5.47 7.79 14.14
N ILE A 388 -4.77 7.37 13.08
CA ILE A 388 -3.31 7.53 12.98
C ILE A 388 -2.96 8.25 11.67
N VAL A 389 -2.16 9.31 11.77
CA VAL A 389 -1.43 9.89 10.65
C VAL A 389 -0.10 9.15 10.54
N SER A 390 -0.03 8.13 9.69
CA SER A 390 1.14 7.25 9.60
C SER A 390 2.20 7.74 8.63
N GLN A 391 1.81 8.27 7.47
CA GLN A 391 2.72 8.67 6.40
C GLN A 391 2.98 10.19 6.36
N ALA A 392 4.15 10.57 5.87
CA ALA A 392 4.43 11.95 5.49
C ALA A 392 3.98 12.20 4.04
N VAL A 393 3.30 13.32 3.78
CA VAL A 393 2.95 13.75 2.43
C VAL A 393 3.74 15.00 2.06
N ARG A 394 4.18 15.09 0.80
CA ARG A 394 4.92 16.26 0.28
C ARG A 394 3.99 17.38 -0.17
N PHE A 395 2.83 17.01 -0.69
CA PHE A 395 1.87 17.93 -1.27
C PHE A 395 0.47 17.65 -0.74
N GLY A 396 -0.28 18.71 -0.52
CA GLY A 396 -1.64 18.64 -0.01
C GLY A 396 -1.76 18.33 1.48
N CYS A 397 -2.98 18.08 1.93
CA CYS A 397 -3.29 17.70 3.30
C CYS A 397 -3.12 16.20 3.50
N VAL A 398 -2.47 15.80 4.59
CA VAL A 398 -2.38 14.40 4.98
C VAL A 398 -3.75 13.88 5.38
N ALA A 399 -4.11 12.72 4.85
CA ALA A 399 -5.31 12.02 5.29
C ALA A 399 -4.93 10.98 6.35
N PRO A 400 -5.56 11.01 7.54
CA PRO A 400 -5.37 9.97 8.54
C PRO A 400 -5.93 8.63 8.05
N THR A 401 -5.62 7.57 8.80
CA THR A 401 -6.30 6.29 8.71
C THR A 401 -7.10 6.09 10.00
N HIS A 402 -8.37 5.73 9.87
CA HIS A 402 -9.26 5.46 11.01
C HIS A 402 -9.31 3.96 11.27
N TYR A 403 -9.19 3.58 12.53
CA TYR A 403 -9.15 2.20 12.98
C TYR A 403 -10.27 1.98 13.98
N ASN A 404 -11.16 1.02 13.70
CA ASN A 404 -12.19 0.59 14.65
C ASN A 404 -11.83 -0.81 15.14
N VAL A 405 -11.60 -0.97 16.44
CA VAL A 405 -11.44 -2.28 17.07
C VAL A 405 -12.84 -2.83 17.33
N VAL A 406 -13.31 -3.71 16.43
CA VAL A 406 -14.68 -4.21 16.43
C VAL A 406 -14.86 -5.45 17.32
N PHE A 407 -13.75 -6.12 17.64
CA PHE A 407 -13.70 -7.24 18.59
C PHE A 407 -12.32 -7.27 19.25
N ASP A 408 -12.26 -7.44 20.56
CA ASP A 408 -11.00 -7.59 21.29
C ASP A 408 -11.18 -8.40 22.58
N ASN A 409 -10.52 -9.55 22.68
CA ASN A 409 -10.33 -10.28 23.93
C ASN A 409 -8.83 -10.39 24.29
N SER A 410 -8.01 -9.56 23.67
CA SER A 410 -6.56 -9.71 23.72
C SER A 410 -5.94 -9.13 24.99
N GLY A 411 -6.65 -8.23 25.68
CA GLY A 411 -6.18 -7.52 26.87
C GLY A 411 -5.04 -6.55 26.59
N LEU A 412 -4.84 -6.14 25.32
CA LEU A 412 -3.92 -5.06 25.00
C LEU A 412 -4.53 -3.72 25.39
N LYS A 413 -3.76 -2.88 26.09
CA LYS A 413 -4.14 -1.49 26.34
C LYS A 413 -4.27 -0.74 25.00
N PRO A 414 -5.12 0.30 24.91
CA PRO A 414 -5.26 1.09 23.69
C PRO A 414 -3.94 1.61 23.12
N ASP A 415 -3.04 2.11 23.98
CA ASP A 415 -1.70 2.55 23.56
C ASP A 415 -0.88 1.43 22.88
N HIS A 416 -0.98 0.18 23.36
CA HIS A 416 -0.28 -0.95 22.75
C HIS A 416 -0.85 -1.29 21.36
N MET A 417 -2.17 -1.22 21.18
CA MET A 417 -2.81 -1.45 19.88
C MET A 417 -2.42 -0.36 18.88
N GLN A 418 -2.42 0.91 19.31
CA GLN A 418 -2.01 2.05 18.49
C GLN A 418 -0.54 1.93 18.07
N ARG A 419 0.37 1.62 19.02
CA ARG A 419 1.80 1.41 18.75
C ARG A 419 2.07 0.23 17.84
N LEU A 420 1.39 -0.90 18.04
CA LEU A 420 1.50 -2.06 17.15
C LEU A 420 1.05 -1.70 15.73
N THR A 421 -0.09 -1.03 15.60
CA THR A 421 -0.63 -0.59 14.32
C THR A 421 0.36 0.31 13.58
N TYR A 422 0.96 1.27 14.28
CA TYR A 422 1.98 2.15 13.71
C TYR A 422 3.27 1.41 13.32
N LYS A 423 3.76 0.48 14.15
CA LYS A 423 4.91 -0.40 13.80
C LYS A 423 4.65 -1.18 12.51
N LEU A 424 3.45 -1.73 12.33
CA LEU A 424 3.10 -2.48 11.12
C LEU A 424 3.07 -1.62 9.85
N CYS A 425 2.89 -0.30 9.95
CA CYS A 425 3.01 0.63 8.83
C CYS A 425 4.46 0.79 8.34
N HIS A 426 5.46 0.31 9.08
CA HIS A 426 6.87 0.32 8.66
C HIS A 426 7.28 -0.94 7.89
N MET A 427 6.44 -1.98 7.89
CA MET A 427 6.83 -3.33 7.48
C MET A 427 6.55 -3.63 6.00
N TYR A 428 6.21 -2.63 5.20
CA TYR A 428 5.85 -2.82 3.79
C TYR A 428 7.07 -2.78 2.86
N TYR A 429 7.58 -3.96 2.49
CA TYR A 429 8.85 -4.13 1.78
C TYR A 429 9.02 -3.38 0.44
N ASN A 430 7.93 -2.97 -0.24
CA ASN A 430 8.06 -2.25 -1.52
C ASN A 430 8.36 -0.74 -1.32
N TRP A 431 8.35 -0.24 -0.10
CA TRP A 431 8.57 1.17 0.23
C TRP A 431 9.52 1.30 1.42
N GLN A 432 10.68 1.93 1.22
CA GLN A 432 11.65 2.23 2.29
C GLN A 432 11.21 3.45 3.11
N GLY A 433 10.00 3.39 3.65
CA GLY A 433 9.37 4.45 4.42
C GLY A 433 8.08 3.96 5.05
N ILE A 434 7.42 4.83 5.80
CA ILE A 434 6.14 4.49 6.43
C ILE A 434 5.03 4.56 5.39
N VAL A 435 4.14 3.56 5.36
CA VAL A 435 2.94 3.55 4.52
C VAL A 435 1.68 3.91 5.31
N ARG A 436 0.64 4.34 4.58
CA ARG A 436 -0.64 4.78 5.16
C ARG A 436 -1.34 3.75 6.06
N VAL A 437 -1.33 2.48 5.66
CA VAL A 437 -2.04 1.39 6.35
C VAL A 437 -1.07 0.26 6.70
N PRO A 438 -1.37 -0.60 7.69
CA PRO A 438 -0.49 -1.70 8.08
C PRO A 438 -0.06 -2.57 6.89
N ALA A 439 1.20 -3.00 6.87
CA ALA A 439 1.74 -3.80 5.77
C ALA A 439 0.89 -5.04 5.38
N PRO A 440 0.31 -5.82 6.33
CA PRO A 440 -0.62 -6.90 6.00
C PRO A 440 -1.81 -6.47 5.13
N CYS A 441 -2.40 -5.30 5.40
CA CYS A 441 -3.49 -4.74 4.57
C CYS A 441 -2.98 -4.39 3.17
N GLN A 442 -1.81 -3.76 3.04
CA GLN A 442 -1.22 -3.45 1.74
C GLN A 442 -0.92 -4.72 0.92
N TYR A 443 -0.45 -5.78 1.58
CA TYR A 443 -0.22 -7.06 0.91
C TYR A 443 -1.51 -7.72 0.46
N ALA A 444 -2.54 -7.73 1.32
CA ALA A 444 -3.86 -8.25 0.96
C ALA A 444 -4.46 -7.48 -0.24
N HIS A 445 -4.37 -6.15 -0.23
CA HIS A 445 -4.80 -5.31 -1.34
C HIS A 445 -4.10 -5.66 -2.66
N LYS A 446 -2.77 -5.78 -2.63
CA LYS A 446 -1.99 -6.18 -3.81
C LYS A 446 -2.31 -7.58 -4.31
N LEU A 447 -2.55 -8.52 -3.39
CA LEU A 447 -2.91 -9.88 -3.72
C LEU A 447 -4.30 -9.97 -4.36
N ALA A 448 -5.29 -9.24 -3.81
CA ALA A 448 -6.62 -9.16 -4.40
C ALA A 448 -6.57 -8.58 -5.83
N PHE A 449 -5.78 -7.52 -6.02
CA PHE A 449 -5.59 -6.92 -7.34
C PHE A 449 -4.92 -7.86 -8.35
N LEU A 450 -3.88 -8.60 -7.93
CA LEU A 450 -3.26 -9.62 -8.79
C LEU A 450 -4.23 -10.76 -9.10
N GLY A 451 -5.00 -11.19 -8.09
CA GLY A 451 -6.03 -12.23 -8.22
C GLY A 451 -7.05 -11.91 -9.30
N ARG A 452 -7.46 -10.65 -9.42
CA ARG A 452 -8.34 -10.13 -10.49
C ARG A 452 -7.77 -10.38 -11.87
N GLN A 453 -6.51 -10.01 -12.10
CA GLN A 453 -5.91 -10.02 -13.44
C GLN A 453 -5.79 -11.44 -14.00
N SER A 454 -5.46 -12.40 -13.14
CA SER A 454 -5.38 -13.80 -13.54
C SER A 454 -6.74 -14.50 -13.65
N ALA A 455 -7.86 -13.85 -13.29
CA ALA A 455 -9.21 -14.45 -13.29
C ALA A 455 -10.06 -14.06 -14.51
N SER A 456 -9.44 -13.52 -15.56
CA SER A 456 -10.11 -13.13 -16.80
C SER A 456 -10.41 -14.35 -17.69
N GLU A 457 -11.71 -14.52 -17.96
CA GLU A 457 -12.41 -15.41 -18.91
C GLU A 457 -12.08 -16.91 -18.83
N ASP A 458 -13.04 -17.64 -18.27
CA ASP A 458 -13.19 -19.09 -18.19
C ASP A 458 -12.24 -19.87 -17.26
N GLY A 459 -12.82 -20.62 -16.33
CA GLY A 459 -12.11 -21.47 -15.37
C GLY A 459 -12.02 -20.89 -13.95
N GLY A 460 -12.86 -21.40 -13.05
CA GLY A 460 -12.64 -21.26 -11.61
C GLY A 460 -11.27 -21.83 -11.25
N VAL A 461 -10.36 -20.98 -10.78
CA VAL A 461 -9.02 -21.41 -10.35
C VAL A 461 -9.16 -22.21 -9.07
N THR A 462 -8.86 -23.50 -9.18
CA THR A 462 -8.82 -24.50 -8.12
C THR A 462 -7.64 -24.25 -7.17
N VAL A 463 -7.92 -24.38 -5.88
CA VAL A 463 -6.90 -24.55 -4.85
C VAL A 463 -6.29 -25.93 -5.04
N SER A 464 -4.97 -26.01 -5.25
CA SER A 464 -4.21 -27.25 -5.12
C SER A 464 -4.03 -27.57 -3.63
N MET A 465 -5.04 -28.21 -3.05
CA MET A 465 -4.93 -28.95 -1.79
C MET A 465 -5.13 -30.43 -2.10
N GLU A 466 -4.35 -31.29 -1.44
CA GLU A 466 -4.53 -32.74 -1.48
C GLU A 466 -6.02 -33.09 -1.26
N ARG A 467 -6.55 -33.92 -2.16
CA ARG A 467 -7.96 -34.31 -2.16
C ARG A 467 -8.21 -35.33 -1.04
N ASP A 468 -8.55 -34.86 0.15
CA ASP A 468 -9.07 -35.72 1.22
C ASP A 468 -10.60 -35.84 1.14
N GLY A 469 -11.13 -37.05 1.38
CA GLY A 469 -12.56 -37.41 1.29
C GLY A 469 -13.50 -36.57 2.17
N PHE A 470 -12.97 -35.87 3.17
CA PHE A 470 -13.68 -34.87 3.98
C PHE A 470 -14.33 -33.76 3.14
N MET A 471 -13.73 -33.41 2.01
CA MET A 471 -14.20 -32.34 1.12
C MET A 471 -15.60 -32.61 0.55
N GLN A 472 -15.93 -33.87 0.22
CA GLN A 472 -17.23 -34.22 -0.35
C GLN A 472 -18.36 -34.16 0.69
N ASP A 473 -18.12 -34.68 1.89
CA ASP A 473 -19.10 -34.66 2.98
C ASP A 473 -19.40 -33.23 3.47
N PHE A 474 -18.40 -32.35 3.45
CA PHE A 474 -18.59 -30.95 3.80
C PHE A 474 -19.45 -30.20 2.77
N PHE A 475 -19.18 -30.35 1.47
CA PHE A 475 -19.99 -29.69 0.43
C PHE A 475 -21.44 -30.18 0.42
N ARG A 476 -21.68 -31.46 0.74
CA ARG A 476 -23.04 -32.01 0.90
C ARG A 476 -23.81 -31.28 2.01
N LYS A 477 -23.21 -31.13 3.20
CA LYS A 477 -23.84 -30.43 4.34
C LYS A 477 -24.09 -28.94 4.06
N VAL A 478 -23.22 -28.30 3.30
CA VAL A 478 -23.38 -26.89 2.91
C VAL A 478 -24.58 -26.70 1.97
N GLU A 479 -24.76 -27.60 1.00
CA GLU A 479 -25.87 -27.51 0.07
C GLU A 479 -27.22 -27.75 0.77
N GLU A 480 -27.25 -28.62 1.79
CA GLU A 480 -28.41 -28.82 2.68
C GLU A 480 -28.78 -27.53 3.42
N ILE A 481 -27.81 -26.84 4.04
CA ILE A 481 -28.03 -25.57 4.76
C ILE A 481 -28.53 -24.48 3.81
N ARG A 482 -27.96 -24.40 2.60
CA ARG A 482 -28.40 -23.46 1.56
C ARG A 482 -29.85 -23.72 1.14
N GLY A 483 -30.24 -24.99 1.05
CA GLY A 483 -31.64 -25.40 0.80
C GLY A 483 -32.59 -24.94 1.91
N VAL A 484 -32.18 -25.02 3.18
CA VAL A 484 -32.98 -24.53 4.33
C VAL A 484 -33.15 -23.02 4.30
N ILE A 485 -32.10 -22.26 3.99
CA ILE A 485 -32.18 -20.78 3.88
C ILE A 485 -33.16 -20.38 2.75
N GLY A 486 -33.15 -21.09 1.63
CA GLY A 486 -34.11 -20.86 0.54
C GLY A 486 -35.57 -21.06 0.99
N LYS A 487 -35.85 -22.10 1.78
CA LYS A 487 -37.19 -22.36 2.34
C LYS A 487 -37.64 -21.25 3.30
N ILE A 488 -36.75 -20.78 4.19
CA ILE A 488 -37.04 -19.68 5.12
C ILE A 488 -37.38 -18.40 4.37
N SER A 489 -36.59 -18.05 3.34
CA SER A 489 -36.85 -16.85 2.53
C SER A 489 -38.20 -16.91 1.80
N SER A 490 -38.63 -18.10 1.36
CA SER A 490 -39.96 -18.29 0.76
C SER A 490 -41.08 -18.07 1.76
N LEU A 491 -40.96 -18.63 2.97
CA LEU A 491 -41.93 -18.45 4.06
C LEU A 491 -42.08 -16.99 4.47
N VAL A 492 -40.97 -16.25 4.58
CA VAL A 492 -41.00 -14.81 4.91
C VAL A 492 -41.76 -14.01 3.85
N ASN A 493 -41.59 -14.34 2.57
CA ASN A 493 -42.31 -13.68 1.48
C ASN A 493 -43.81 -14.00 1.48
N GLU A 494 -44.20 -15.24 1.82
CA GLU A 494 -45.61 -15.60 2.01
C GLU A 494 -46.27 -14.83 3.17
N VAL A 495 -45.58 -14.69 4.30
CA VAL A 495 -46.07 -13.93 5.46
C VAL A 495 -46.28 -12.46 5.10
N LYS A 496 -45.32 -11.83 4.40
CA LYS A 496 -45.47 -10.45 3.91
C LYS A 496 -46.68 -10.29 2.97
N LYS A 497 -46.91 -11.27 2.09
CA LYS A 497 -48.05 -11.27 1.17
C LYS A 497 -49.37 -11.36 1.93
N LYS A 498 -49.49 -12.25 2.92
CA LYS A 498 -50.68 -12.36 3.77
C LYS A 498 -50.92 -11.08 4.60
N HIS A 499 -49.87 -10.49 5.15
CA HIS A 499 -49.94 -9.25 5.92
C HIS A 499 -50.40 -8.06 5.06
N SER A 500 -49.97 -7.99 3.80
CA SER A 500 -50.43 -6.98 2.83
C SER A 500 -51.91 -7.12 2.47
N VAL A 501 -52.45 -8.34 2.43
CA VAL A 501 -53.87 -8.59 2.15
C VAL A 501 -54.74 -8.15 3.35
N ILE A 502 -54.28 -8.40 4.57
CA ILE A 502 -54.97 -7.98 5.81
C ILE A 502 -55.11 -6.46 5.89
N LEU A 503 -54.08 -5.71 5.48
CA LEU A 503 -54.09 -4.24 5.47
C LEU A 503 -55.00 -3.61 4.40
N SER A 504 -55.57 -4.42 3.50
CA SER A 504 -56.34 -3.94 2.33
C SER A 504 -57.85 -4.26 2.38
N ALA A 505 -58.35 -4.87 3.46
CA ALA A 505 -59.76 -5.24 3.58
C ALA A 505 -60.60 -4.13 4.24
N PRO A 506 -61.70 -3.63 3.61
CA PRO A 506 -62.63 -2.69 4.23
C PRO A 506 -63.86 -3.43 4.79
N ASN A 507 -64.37 -3.05 5.99
CA ASN A 507 -65.80 -3.21 6.35
C ASN A 507 -66.21 -2.58 7.71
N PRO A 508 -67.52 -2.46 8.03
CA PRO A 508 -68.19 -1.18 8.28
C PRO A 508 -68.66 -0.98 9.73
N ASP A 509 -69.22 0.20 9.95
CA ASP A 509 -69.68 0.79 11.21
C ASP A 509 -70.71 -0.05 11.99
N GLU A 510 -70.69 0.07 13.33
CA GLU A 510 -71.77 0.64 14.16
C GLU A 510 -71.64 0.21 15.63
N THR A 511 -71.71 1.21 16.53
CA THR A 511 -72.29 1.25 17.89
C THR A 511 -71.34 1.85 18.93
N GLY A 512 -71.57 3.13 19.22
CA GLY A 512 -70.87 3.90 20.23
C GLY A 512 -71.11 3.38 21.65
N ARG A 513 -70.02 3.20 22.39
CA ARG A 513 -69.98 3.07 23.85
C ARG A 513 -68.69 3.70 24.36
N ILE A 514 -68.79 4.46 25.44
CA ILE A 514 -67.67 5.08 26.15
C ILE A 514 -67.24 4.11 27.25
N THR A 515 -66.00 3.62 27.18
CA THR A 515 -65.39 2.70 28.15
C THR A 515 -64.53 3.46 29.17
N THR A 516 -64.38 2.91 30.38
CA THR A 516 -63.75 3.56 31.55
C THR A 516 -62.33 3.06 31.81
N ASN A 517 -61.54 3.80 32.62
CA ASN A 517 -60.10 3.59 32.78
C ASN A 517 -59.70 2.20 33.33
N GLU A 518 -60.57 1.50 34.06
CA GLU A 518 -60.28 0.14 34.53
C GLU A 518 -60.42 -0.93 33.42
N GLU A 519 -61.27 -0.72 32.40
CA GLU A 519 -61.32 -1.58 31.21
C GLU A 519 -60.13 -1.33 30.26
N LEU A 520 -59.54 -0.13 30.31
CA LEU A 520 -58.38 0.25 29.51
C LEU A 520 -57.10 -0.51 29.91
N GLU A 521 -56.95 -0.83 31.20
CA GLU A 521 -55.82 -1.59 31.73
C GLU A 521 -55.92 -3.09 31.40
N GLU A 522 -57.12 -3.68 31.47
CA GLU A 522 -57.36 -5.09 31.10
C GLU A 522 -57.21 -5.32 29.57
N MET A 523 -57.49 -4.29 28.75
CA MET A 523 -57.35 -4.34 27.29
C MET A 523 -55.90 -4.13 26.78
N LEU A 524 -55.02 -3.52 27.57
CA LEU A 524 -53.59 -3.41 27.26
C LEU A 524 -52.84 -4.72 27.50
N GLU A 525 -53.28 -5.53 28.47
CA GLU A 525 -52.68 -6.85 28.75
C GLU A 525 -53.03 -7.92 27.69
N THR A 526 -54.14 -7.75 26.96
CA THR A 526 -54.61 -8.72 25.94
C THR A 526 -54.06 -8.49 24.52
N GLY A 527 -53.27 -7.42 24.30
CA GLY A 527 -52.40 -7.29 23.14
C GLY A 527 -53.07 -7.03 21.79
N ASN A 528 -54.18 -6.27 21.74
CA ASN A 528 -54.83 -5.88 20.48
C ASN A 528 -54.82 -4.35 20.25
N PRO A 529 -53.83 -3.79 19.50
CA PRO A 529 -53.61 -2.34 19.34
C PRO A 529 -54.56 -1.66 18.34
N SER A 530 -55.55 -2.39 17.80
CA SER A 530 -56.44 -1.91 16.74
C SER A 530 -57.48 -0.89 17.22
N ILE A 531 -57.75 -0.83 18.53
CA ILE A 531 -58.75 0.05 19.14
C ILE A 531 -58.16 1.45 19.41
N PHE A 532 -56.84 1.58 19.57
CA PHE A 532 -56.18 2.89 19.75
C PHE A 532 -56.16 3.73 18.46
N ILE A 533 -56.25 3.07 17.30
CA ILE A 533 -56.15 3.72 16.00
C ILE A 533 -57.51 4.22 15.50
N SER A 534 -58.64 3.70 16.00
CA SER A 534 -59.97 4.18 15.61
C SER A 534 -60.28 5.58 16.15
N ASP A 535 -59.79 5.94 17.33
CA ASP A 535 -60.10 7.24 17.97
C ASP A 535 -59.18 8.40 17.56
N ILE A 536 -57.96 8.13 17.05
CA ILE A 536 -57.11 9.18 16.45
C ILE A 536 -57.62 9.57 15.05
N ILE A 537 -58.39 8.69 14.41
CA ILE A 537 -58.86 8.85 13.04
C ILE A 537 -60.19 9.60 12.95
N SER A 538 -60.90 9.76 14.07
CA SER A 538 -62.26 10.30 14.09
C SER A 538 -62.35 11.83 14.09
N ASP A 539 -61.27 12.61 14.25
CA ASP A 539 -61.37 14.06 14.14
C ASP A 539 -60.30 14.75 13.25
N SER A 540 -60.85 15.38 12.20
CA SER A 540 -60.27 16.33 11.26
C SER A 540 -59.48 15.77 10.07
N GLN A 541 -60.04 15.99 8.87
CA GLN A 541 -59.35 15.87 7.57
C GLN A 541 -58.00 16.62 7.55
N ILE A 542 -57.86 17.67 8.37
CA ILE A 542 -56.65 18.49 8.50
C ILE A 542 -55.49 17.67 9.08
N THR A 543 -55.73 16.77 10.04
CA THR A 543 -54.68 15.95 10.69
C THR A 543 -54.12 14.91 9.73
N ARG A 544 -54.98 14.27 8.93
CA ARG A 544 -54.57 13.34 7.85
C ARG A 544 -53.80 14.05 6.74
N GLN A 545 -54.23 15.26 6.36
CA GLN A 545 -53.55 16.04 5.35
C GLN A 545 -52.17 16.50 5.83
N ALA A 546 -52.05 16.96 7.09
CA ALA A 546 -50.78 17.30 7.71
C ALA A 546 -49.84 16.08 7.83
N LEU A 547 -50.35 14.91 8.21
CA LEU A 547 -49.56 13.68 8.30
C LEU A 547 -49.03 13.23 6.92
N ASN A 548 -49.89 13.26 5.90
CA ASN A 548 -49.50 12.95 4.52
C ASN A 548 -48.47 13.93 3.97
N GLU A 549 -48.59 15.22 4.32
CA GLU A 549 -47.63 16.25 3.94
C GLU A 549 -46.29 16.06 4.67
N ILE A 550 -46.32 15.72 5.97
CA ILE A 550 -45.12 15.39 6.75
C ILE A 550 -44.43 14.14 6.19
N GLU A 551 -45.18 13.09 5.86
CA GLU A 551 -44.63 11.85 5.29
C GLU A 551 -44.04 12.10 3.89
N SER A 552 -44.71 12.92 3.07
CA SER A 552 -44.22 13.34 1.76
C SER A 552 -42.93 14.17 1.87
N ARG A 553 -42.89 15.17 2.76
CA ARG A 553 -41.69 15.96 3.04
C ARG A 553 -40.56 15.10 3.59
N HIS A 554 -40.85 14.16 4.48
CA HIS A 554 -39.86 13.23 5.01
C HIS A 554 -39.25 12.37 3.90
N LYS A 555 -40.08 11.88 2.97
CA LYS A 555 -39.64 11.11 1.82
C LYS A 555 -38.76 11.93 0.87
N ASP A 556 -39.08 13.20 0.67
CA ASP A 556 -38.26 14.10 -0.15
C ASP A 556 -36.95 14.49 0.56
N ILE A 557 -36.95 14.64 1.88
CA ILE A 557 -35.74 14.80 2.70
C ILE A 557 -34.85 13.56 2.58
N LEU A 558 -35.41 12.34 2.69
CA LEU A 558 -34.65 11.10 2.53
C LEU A 558 -34.07 10.96 1.10
N ARG A 559 -34.79 11.41 0.07
CA ARG A 559 -34.28 11.47 -1.31
C ARG A 559 -33.13 12.46 -1.43
N LEU A 560 -33.28 13.68 -0.89
CA LEU A 560 -32.22 14.69 -0.86
C LEU A 560 -31.01 14.18 -0.09
N GLU A 561 -31.19 13.55 1.06
CA GLU A 561 -30.13 12.93 1.84
C GLU A 561 -29.41 11.86 1.03
N SER A 562 -30.13 10.98 0.35
CA SER A 562 -29.55 9.96 -0.54
C SER A 562 -28.76 10.59 -1.68
N SER A 563 -29.31 11.62 -2.35
CA SER A 563 -28.61 12.33 -3.43
C SER A 563 -27.37 13.08 -2.94
N ILE A 564 -27.42 13.69 -1.75
CA ILE A 564 -26.27 14.35 -1.12
C ILE A 564 -25.21 13.30 -0.72
N LYS A 565 -25.62 12.15 -0.19
CA LYS A 565 -24.73 11.02 0.12
C LYS A 565 -24.07 10.48 -1.14
N GLU A 566 -24.82 10.25 -2.21
CA GLU A 566 -24.28 9.80 -3.49
C GLU A 566 -23.29 10.81 -4.09
N LEU A 567 -23.62 12.10 -4.07
CA LEU A 567 -22.75 13.16 -4.53
C LEU A 567 -21.49 13.26 -3.65
N HIS A 568 -21.63 13.18 -2.33
CA HIS A 568 -20.52 13.10 -1.39
C HIS A 568 -19.63 11.90 -1.70
N ASP A 569 -20.21 10.70 -1.88
CA ASP A 569 -19.48 9.48 -2.20
C ASP A 569 -18.76 9.59 -3.55
N MET A 570 -19.36 10.23 -4.56
CA MET A 570 -18.69 10.54 -5.82
C MET A 570 -17.49 11.49 -5.63
N PHE A 571 -17.63 12.54 -4.80
CA PHE A 571 -16.54 13.46 -4.50
C PHE A 571 -15.44 12.81 -3.65
N VAL A 572 -15.82 11.96 -2.69
CA VAL A 572 -14.89 11.15 -1.90
C VAL A 572 -14.17 10.17 -2.81
N ASP A 573 -14.86 9.50 -3.73
CA ASP A 573 -14.24 8.60 -4.71
C ASP A 573 -13.31 9.35 -5.65
N MET A 574 -13.66 10.56 -6.12
CA MET A 574 -12.79 11.39 -6.94
C MET A 574 -11.56 11.86 -6.17
N ALA A 575 -11.73 12.37 -4.94
CA ALA A 575 -10.63 12.75 -4.07
C ALA A 575 -9.73 11.56 -3.76
N MET A 576 -10.32 10.39 -3.49
CA MET A 576 -9.60 9.14 -3.26
C MET A 576 -8.87 8.65 -4.51
N LEU A 577 -9.41 8.81 -5.71
CA LEU A 577 -8.70 8.46 -6.95
C LEU A 577 -7.47 9.35 -7.12
N VAL A 578 -7.61 10.65 -6.87
CA VAL A 578 -6.48 11.59 -6.89
C VAL A 578 -5.47 11.25 -5.80
N GLU A 579 -5.91 10.84 -4.62
CA GLU A 579 -5.04 10.51 -3.48
C GLU A 579 -4.34 9.15 -3.67
N THR A 580 -5.06 8.13 -4.17
CA THR A 580 -4.53 6.78 -4.44
C THR A 580 -3.58 6.78 -5.63
N GLN A 581 -3.90 7.52 -6.70
CA GLN A 581 -2.94 7.80 -7.76
C GLN A 581 -1.88 8.80 -7.30
N GLY A 582 -2.15 9.50 -6.21
CA GLY A 582 -1.25 10.46 -5.62
C GLY A 582 0.04 9.83 -5.13
N GLU A 583 0.00 8.62 -4.56
CA GLU A 583 1.22 7.87 -4.24
C GLU A 583 2.07 7.62 -5.51
N MET A 584 1.44 7.31 -6.65
CA MET A 584 2.16 7.11 -7.92
C MET A 584 2.72 8.44 -8.47
N ILE A 585 1.94 9.52 -8.41
CA ILE A 585 2.36 10.87 -8.81
C ILE A 585 3.52 11.34 -7.93
N ASP A 586 3.40 11.22 -6.61
CA ASP A 586 4.42 11.61 -5.62
C ASP A 586 5.69 10.76 -5.79
N ASN A 587 5.54 9.49 -6.16
CA ASN A 587 6.68 8.62 -6.50
C ASN A 587 7.39 9.04 -7.78
N ILE A 588 6.63 9.36 -8.83
CA ILE A 588 7.18 9.86 -10.09
C ILE A 588 7.88 11.20 -9.83
N GLU A 589 7.23 12.11 -9.11
CA GLU A 589 7.76 13.43 -8.78
C GLU A 589 8.96 13.35 -7.85
N LYS A 590 8.98 12.45 -6.86
CA LYS A 590 10.17 12.15 -6.04
C LYS A 590 11.31 11.62 -6.90
N ASN A 591 11.05 10.70 -7.83
CA ASN A 591 12.08 10.19 -8.73
C ASN A 591 12.57 11.27 -9.70
N VAL A 592 11.68 12.16 -10.17
CA VAL A 592 12.02 13.30 -11.05
C VAL A 592 12.84 14.34 -10.27
N ASN A 593 12.42 14.73 -9.08
CA ASN A 593 13.13 15.71 -8.24
C ASN A 593 14.48 15.17 -7.78
N ASN A 594 14.56 13.90 -7.38
CA ASN A 594 15.84 13.27 -7.10
C ASN A 594 16.74 13.29 -8.34
N ALA A 595 16.19 13.00 -9.53
CA ALA A 595 16.95 13.09 -10.78
C ALA A 595 17.44 14.52 -11.07
N VAL A 596 16.63 15.55 -10.81
CA VAL A 596 17.02 16.96 -10.93
C VAL A 596 18.13 17.30 -9.94
N GLU A 597 18.03 16.85 -8.70
CA GLU A 597 19.03 17.07 -7.65
C GLU A 597 20.37 16.38 -8.01
N TYR A 598 20.32 15.14 -8.49
CA TYR A 598 21.50 14.42 -8.99
C TYR A 598 22.11 15.10 -10.23
N VAL A 599 21.30 15.64 -11.15
CA VAL A 599 21.80 16.42 -12.30
C VAL A 599 22.45 17.72 -11.83
N GLY A 600 21.88 18.37 -10.81
CA GLY A 600 22.47 19.54 -10.16
C GLY A 600 23.85 19.25 -9.58
N GLN A 601 23.97 18.17 -8.79
CA GLN A 601 25.25 17.73 -8.23
C GLN A 601 26.24 17.31 -9.34
N ALA A 602 25.79 16.58 -10.35
CA ALA A 602 26.62 16.19 -11.48
C ALA A 602 27.15 17.40 -12.28
N LYS A 603 26.35 18.48 -12.41
CA LYS A 603 26.80 19.73 -13.04
C LYS A 603 27.90 20.43 -12.23
N VAL A 604 27.83 20.36 -10.90
CA VAL A 604 28.88 20.89 -10.02
C VAL A 604 30.16 20.08 -10.14
N GLU A 605 30.06 18.75 -10.10
CA GLU A 605 31.22 17.85 -10.20
C GLU A 605 31.87 17.89 -11.59
N THR A 606 31.09 17.98 -12.67
CA THR A 606 31.66 18.17 -14.02
C THR A 606 32.40 19.51 -14.15
N LYS A 607 31.88 20.58 -13.54
CA LYS A 607 32.58 21.88 -13.48
C LYS A 607 33.90 21.80 -12.70
N LYS A 608 33.95 21.04 -11.61
CA LYS A 608 35.20 20.76 -10.87
C LYS A 608 36.18 19.95 -11.72
N ALA A 609 35.70 18.91 -12.40
CA ALA A 609 36.53 18.07 -13.28
C ALA A 609 37.19 18.88 -14.42
N VAL A 610 36.44 19.78 -15.06
CA VAL A 610 36.98 20.69 -16.09
C VAL A 610 38.07 21.62 -15.52
N ARG A 611 37.88 22.13 -14.30
CA ARG A 611 38.91 22.96 -13.63
C ARG A 611 40.17 22.14 -13.35
N TYR A 612 40.05 20.93 -12.84
CA TYR A 612 41.19 20.05 -12.61
C TYR A 612 41.91 19.66 -13.91
N GLN A 613 41.18 19.38 -14.98
CA GLN A 613 41.77 19.11 -16.29
C GLN A 613 42.56 20.31 -16.83
N THR A 614 42.04 21.53 -16.64
CA THR A 614 42.71 22.76 -17.08
C THR A 614 43.98 23.01 -16.27
N GLN A 615 43.95 22.78 -14.94
CA GLN A 615 45.13 22.88 -14.08
C GLN A 615 46.18 21.81 -14.41
N ALA A 616 45.75 20.57 -14.66
CA ALA A 616 46.65 19.49 -15.05
C ALA A 616 47.35 19.81 -16.39
N ARG A 617 46.62 20.30 -17.40
CA ARG A 617 47.22 20.73 -18.68
C ARG A 617 48.26 21.83 -18.50
N ARG A 618 48.00 22.82 -17.63
CA ARG A 618 49.00 23.86 -17.30
C ARG A 618 50.26 23.27 -16.67
N LYS A 619 50.11 22.32 -15.74
CA LYS A 619 51.26 21.62 -15.12
C LYS A 619 52.07 20.83 -16.14
N TYR A 620 51.41 20.12 -17.07
CA TYR A 620 52.11 19.39 -18.13
C TYR A 620 52.87 20.31 -19.08
N ILE A 621 52.32 21.47 -19.44
CA ILE A 621 53.01 22.47 -20.28
C ILE A 621 54.25 23.01 -19.56
N ILE A 622 54.14 23.31 -18.26
CA ILE A 622 55.29 23.77 -17.45
C ILE A 622 56.35 22.67 -17.37
N LEU A 623 55.94 21.42 -17.15
CA LEU A 623 56.87 20.28 -17.09
C LEU A 623 57.59 20.09 -18.43
N ALA A 624 56.89 20.20 -19.55
CA ALA A 624 57.47 20.11 -20.89
C ALA A 624 58.48 21.23 -21.17
N LEU A 625 58.19 22.46 -20.74
CA LEU A 625 59.14 23.58 -20.82
C LEU A 625 60.41 23.33 -19.99
N ILE A 626 60.27 22.82 -18.77
CA ILE A 626 61.41 22.48 -17.91
C ILE A 626 62.28 21.41 -18.58
N VAL A 627 61.67 20.34 -19.13
CA VAL A 627 62.41 19.28 -19.83
C VAL A 627 63.15 19.85 -21.04
N LEU A 628 62.54 20.76 -21.80
CA LEU A 628 63.16 21.38 -22.97
C LEU A 628 64.37 22.25 -22.59
N VAL A 629 64.28 23.01 -21.49
CA VAL A 629 65.41 23.78 -20.95
C VAL A 629 66.53 22.86 -20.48
N VAL A 630 66.22 21.77 -19.78
CA VAL A 630 67.23 20.79 -19.34
C VAL A 630 67.96 20.17 -20.52
N LEU A 631 67.24 19.79 -21.58
CA LEU A 631 67.85 19.26 -22.80
C LEU A 631 68.77 20.28 -23.49
N ALA A 632 68.37 21.56 -23.53
CA ALA A 632 69.20 22.63 -24.08
C ALA A 632 70.49 22.84 -23.26
N VAL A 633 70.41 22.79 -21.93
CA VAL A 633 71.58 22.88 -21.05
C VAL A 633 72.51 21.69 -21.24
N ILE A 634 71.98 20.47 -21.34
CA ILE A 634 72.78 19.27 -21.62
C ILE A 634 73.50 19.40 -22.97
N ALA A 635 72.79 19.84 -24.01
CA ALA A 635 73.37 20.06 -25.33
C ALA A 635 74.49 21.12 -25.30
N LEU A 636 74.32 22.20 -24.52
CA LEU A 636 75.34 23.23 -24.33
C LEU A 636 76.59 22.67 -23.62
N ILE A 637 76.41 21.89 -22.56
CA ILE A 637 77.51 21.27 -21.80
C ILE A 637 78.30 20.30 -22.70
N VAL A 638 77.60 19.48 -23.48
CA VAL A 638 78.23 18.54 -24.43
C VAL A 638 78.94 19.32 -25.56
N GLY A 639 78.34 20.39 -26.08
CA GLY A 639 78.97 21.24 -27.09
C GLY A 639 80.26 21.92 -26.59
N LEU A 640 80.25 22.43 -25.35
CA LEU A 640 81.42 23.06 -24.72
C LEU A 640 82.51 22.04 -24.40
N SER A 641 82.18 20.83 -23.95
CA SER A 641 83.18 19.79 -23.66
C SER A 641 83.88 19.28 -24.93
N VAL A 642 83.14 19.10 -26.02
CA VAL A 642 83.71 18.74 -27.33
C VAL A 642 84.56 19.89 -27.89
N GLY A 643 84.08 21.14 -27.79
CA GLY A 643 84.82 22.32 -28.25
C GLY A 643 86.13 22.58 -27.50
N LEU A 644 86.17 22.28 -26.20
CA LEU A 644 87.40 22.34 -25.40
C LEU A 644 88.40 21.23 -25.79
N SER A 645 87.93 20.00 -26.01
CA SER A 645 88.80 18.89 -26.47
C SER A 645 89.46 19.16 -27.82
N VAL A 646 88.77 19.82 -28.77
CA VAL A 646 89.35 20.16 -30.09
C VAL A 646 90.43 21.25 -29.98
N LYS A 647 90.32 22.16 -29.01
CA LYS A 647 91.33 23.19 -28.75
C LYS A 647 92.60 22.63 -28.08
N THR A 648 92.49 21.56 -27.29
CA THR A 648 93.65 20.91 -26.68
C THR A 648 94.48 20.13 -27.71
N THR A 649 93.84 19.53 -28.71
CA THR A 649 94.54 18.77 -29.78
C THR A 649 95.22 19.67 -30.81
N THR A 650 94.79 20.92 -30.97
CA THR A 650 95.44 21.88 -31.88
C THR A 650 96.70 22.52 -31.27
N ASN A 651 96.81 22.60 -29.94
CA ASN A 651 98.03 23.09 -29.29
C ASN A 651 99.13 22.01 -29.14
N SER A 652 98.82 20.71 -29.22
CA SER A 652 99.82 19.64 -29.19
C SER A 652 100.45 19.32 -30.56
N ALA A 653 99.98 19.93 -31.64
CA ALA A 653 100.50 19.73 -33.01
C ALA A 653 101.52 20.81 -33.46
N SER A 654 101.99 21.68 -32.55
CA SER A 654 102.92 22.79 -32.86
C SER A 654 104.27 22.71 -32.12
N SER A 655 104.71 21.51 -31.72
CA SER A 655 106.05 21.31 -31.14
C SER A 655 106.76 20.05 -31.67
N SER A 656 107.06 20.02 -32.97
CA SER A 656 108.14 19.17 -33.52
C SER A 656 108.53 19.59 -34.94
N SER A 657 109.41 20.60 -35.07
CA SER A 657 110.48 20.63 -36.09
C SER A 657 111.15 22.00 -36.08
N ASN A 658 112.34 22.08 -35.49
CA ASN A 658 113.46 22.89 -35.98
C ASN A 658 114.67 22.69 -35.06
N ALA A 659 115.60 21.84 -35.49
CA ALA A 659 117.05 22.13 -35.51
C ALA A 659 117.81 20.86 -35.91
N ALA A 660 118.37 20.88 -37.12
CA ALA A 660 119.47 20.02 -37.52
C ALA A 660 120.79 20.58 -36.96
N ASN A 661 121.68 19.67 -36.51
CA ASN A 661 123.16 19.60 -36.60
C ASN A 661 123.97 20.89 -36.88
N PRO A 662 125.22 21.06 -36.35
CA PRO A 662 126.33 20.12 -36.65
C PRO A 662 127.49 19.96 -35.63
N VAL A 663 128.38 19.01 -35.99
CA VAL A 663 129.68 18.56 -35.43
C VAL A 663 129.62 17.40 -34.46
#